data_AF-A0A101HFZ9-F1
#
_entry.id   AF-A0A101HFZ9-F1
#
_cell.length_a   1.000
_cell.length_b   1.000
_cell.length_c   1.000
_cell.angle_alpha   90.00
_cell.angle_beta   90.00
_cell.angle_gamma   90.00
#
_symmetry.space_group_name_H-M   'P 1'
#
loop_
_entity.id
_entity.type
_entity.pdbx_description
1 polymer ?
#
loop_
_entity_poly.entity_id
_entity_poly.type
_entity_poly.pdbx_seq_one_letter_code
_entity_poly.pdbx_strand_id
1 'polypeptide(L)'
;PTHIRNDPDQLSDHRVREIYERELFPERELPYGQPATIPVLNLAYYPNERGPYNLDREVDRDGYLLNPSNRWGGITRQLETSDFETANIAYIEFWLMDPFAGDTLANLTGGDLYFHLGEISEDVLRDGKKFFENGLPINGDSSAVEQTIWGLTPRHQSSLYGFDNSLGAEARRLQDVGLNGLNSEQEKQFPTYAQYLEELQPRLSDATLARMREDAHSPLNDPAGDRFRHYRGEEQDRRQLSILERYKYYNGTEGNSQAPENDDGYHTASRNTPDVEDINRDNTLNDQERYYSYHVSLRPEEMQTGFNHIADKREVSVSLRNGRQEKVTWYLFRIPISDYQSKIGNMEGFHNIRFMRMLLTGFKQPQVFRFATLGLVRSEWRNYNSDLATGGSLTGSGQLSITAVNIEENGNRTPVNYVMPPGVTRVIDPSQPQLRQENEQALSLKVEQLEAGNSRAIYKGAMHDLRRYKRLQMFVHAEQPEGDAGRLQDGDLSLFLRIGSDYRNNYYEMELPLSLTPEGHYSPYINADREKVWPEANRIDLPLELFTQLKLKRDRLLKEGEQSGYYTPYSEADPDQTERRITVTGNPSLAEIKVMMIGIRNNSAATRSGEVWVNEMRLSEFDEKGGWAAQGNMGLSLSDIGTIQLSARRETAGFGSLSQGLQQRRNNDFSSVSLTLNLDLGRFLPRKARITAPLFYAYSNNLETPLYDPYNSDILLSESMEQMNLHTERDSIQRIAQTKTSYRSISLNNLKMNIRSANPMPYDPANFTFSYSGNLQQQKNPEVAYATESDQRLQLVYSYSPLIKPWEPFHFLKENGRNAPLRNLQFRYLPDQISLSHKLHRNYRERQLRNLNLYAAGETES
;
A
#
# COMPACT_ATOMS: atom_id res chain seq x y z
N PRO A 1 11.04 0.44 -43.84
CA PRO A 1 11.00 0.03 -45.26
C PRO A 1 10.48 1.19 -46.14
N THR A 2 10.99 1.33 -47.36
CA THR A 2 10.65 2.46 -48.26
C THR A 2 9.18 2.46 -48.70
N HIS A 3 8.58 1.28 -48.95
CA HIS A 3 7.17 1.19 -49.35
C HIS A 3 6.22 1.66 -48.25
N ILE A 4 6.47 1.32 -46.99
CA ILE A 4 5.68 1.82 -45.84
C ILE A 4 5.94 3.31 -45.61
N ARG A 5 7.20 3.76 -45.66
CA ARG A 5 7.56 5.17 -45.39
C ARG A 5 6.92 6.13 -46.40
N ASN A 6 6.75 5.67 -47.64
CA ASN A 6 6.22 6.46 -48.74
C ASN A 6 4.72 6.21 -49.00
N ASP A 7 4.03 5.51 -48.09
CA ASP A 7 2.58 5.27 -48.15
C ASP A 7 1.89 6.04 -47.00
N PRO A 8 1.49 7.31 -47.22
CA PRO A 8 0.82 8.11 -46.21
C PRO A 8 -0.55 7.56 -45.82
N ASP A 9 -1.23 6.85 -46.72
CA ASP A 9 -2.56 6.29 -46.44
C ASP A 9 -2.44 5.11 -45.47
N GLN A 10 -1.47 4.22 -45.68
CA GLN A 10 -1.17 3.16 -44.73
C GLN A 10 -0.81 3.69 -43.34
N LEU A 11 0.01 4.74 -43.27
CA LEU A 11 0.42 5.35 -41.99
C LEU A 11 -0.69 6.18 -41.33
N SER A 12 -1.78 6.43 -42.05
CA SER A 12 -2.96 7.15 -41.57
C SER A 12 -4.05 6.21 -41.05
N ASP A 13 -3.95 4.90 -41.31
CA ASP A 13 -4.88 3.90 -40.81
C ASP A 13 -4.88 3.86 -39.28
N HIS A 14 -6.06 4.04 -38.68
CA HIS A 14 -6.27 4.04 -37.23
C HIS A 14 -5.74 2.79 -36.53
N ARG A 15 -5.66 1.65 -37.23
CA ARG A 15 -5.16 0.37 -36.69
C ARG A 15 -3.64 0.36 -36.46
N VAL A 16 -2.88 1.23 -37.13
CA VAL A 16 -1.40 1.20 -37.10
C VAL A 16 -0.73 2.56 -36.90
N ARG A 17 -1.46 3.68 -37.10
CA ARG A 17 -0.89 5.03 -36.97
C ARG A 17 -0.24 5.28 -35.60
N GLU A 18 0.70 6.20 -35.55
CA GLU A 18 1.20 6.73 -34.28
C GLU A 18 0.07 7.44 -33.51
N ILE A 19 0.06 7.29 -32.19
CA ILE A 19 -0.89 7.93 -31.30
C ILE A 19 -0.12 8.95 -30.46
N TYR A 20 -0.50 10.22 -30.55
CA TYR A 20 0.16 11.29 -29.82
C TYR A 20 -0.42 11.45 -28.42
N GLU A 21 0.42 11.82 -27.45
CA GLU A 21 0.01 11.99 -26.05
C GLU A 21 -1.11 13.01 -25.90
N ARG A 22 -1.06 14.09 -26.70
CA ARG A 22 -2.09 15.13 -26.72
C ARG A 22 -3.48 14.67 -27.14
N GLU A 23 -3.60 13.51 -27.80
CA GLU A 23 -4.91 12.96 -28.14
C GLU A 23 -5.71 12.62 -26.87
N LEU A 24 -5.06 11.99 -25.89
CA LEU A 24 -5.68 11.59 -24.62
C LEU A 24 -5.42 12.62 -23.50
N PHE A 25 -4.21 13.19 -23.44
CA PHE A 25 -3.73 14.06 -22.37
C PHE A 25 -3.26 15.41 -22.95
N PRO A 26 -4.19 16.28 -23.39
CA PRO A 26 -3.89 17.51 -24.14
C PRO A 26 -3.19 18.57 -23.29
N GLU A 27 -3.55 18.65 -22.01
CA GLU A 27 -3.03 19.64 -21.05
C GLU A 27 -1.81 19.13 -20.28
N ARG A 28 -1.30 17.93 -20.63
CA ARG A 28 -0.12 17.34 -20.00
C ARG A 28 1.15 17.86 -20.63
N GLU A 29 2.07 18.35 -19.79
CA GLU A 29 3.37 18.86 -20.23
C GLU A 29 4.37 17.71 -20.40
N LEU A 30 4.89 17.55 -21.62
CA LEU A 30 5.87 16.51 -21.95
C LEU A 30 7.26 16.85 -21.40
N PRO A 31 7.97 15.89 -20.78
CA PRO A 31 9.37 16.06 -20.42
C PRO A 31 10.26 16.28 -21.64
N TYR A 32 11.27 17.14 -21.50
CA TYR A 32 12.24 17.39 -22.57
C TYR A 32 12.96 16.10 -22.99
N GLY A 33 12.94 15.79 -24.30
CA GLY A 33 13.61 14.62 -24.87
C GLY A 33 12.80 13.33 -24.85
N GLN A 34 11.59 13.32 -24.28
CA GLN A 34 10.68 12.17 -24.42
C GLN A 34 9.88 12.24 -25.74
N PRO A 35 9.57 11.09 -26.38
CA PRO A 35 8.70 11.05 -27.55
C PRO A 35 7.31 11.58 -27.20
N ALA A 36 6.71 12.38 -28.10
CA ALA A 36 5.34 12.87 -27.93
C ALA A 36 4.26 11.82 -28.24
N THR A 37 4.66 10.56 -28.45
CA THR A 37 3.78 9.44 -28.83
C THR A 37 3.63 8.46 -27.68
N ILE A 38 2.42 7.93 -27.51
CA ILE A 38 2.11 6.93 -26.49
C ILE A 38 2.52 5.54 -27.01
N PRO A 39 3.34 4.77 -26.27
CA PRO A 39 3.56 3.36 -26.59
C PRO A 39 2.28 2.58 -26.30
N VAL A 40 1.64 2.05 -27.34
CA VAL A 40 0.36 1.34 -27.22
C VAL A 40 0.55 -0.18 -27.26
N LEU A 41 -0.29 -0.90 -26.51
CA LEU A 41 -0.44 -2.34 -26.67
C LEU A 41 -1.47 -2.59 -27.78
N ASN A 42 -1.01 -3.12 -28.91
CA ASN A 42 -1.88 -3.53 -30.00
C ASN A 42 -2.17 -5.03 -29.90
N LEU A 43 -3.45 -5.42 -29.83
CA LEU A 43 -3.88 -6.80 -29.93
C LEU A 43 -4.62 -6.99 -31.25
N ALA A 44 -4.01 -7.72 -32.18
CA ALA A 44 -4.64 -8.11 -33.44
C ALA A 44 -5.16 -9.54 -33.33
N TYR A 45 -6.47 -9.73 -33.46
CA TYR A 45 -7.13 -11.02 -33.35
C TYR A 45 -7.73 -11.43 -34.70
N TYR A 46 -7.36 -12.62 -35.17
CA TYR A 46 -7.78 -13.19 -36.45
C TYR A 46 -8.60 -14.46 -36.19
N PRO A 47 -9.92 -14.38 -35.91
CA PRO A 47 -10.71 -15.51 -35.44
C PRO A 47 -10.96 -16.60 -36.48
N ASN A 48 -10.82 -16.25 -37.76
CA ASN A 48 -10.96 -17.18 -38.89
C ASN A 48 -9.62 -17.82 -39.29
N GLU A 49 -8.53 -17.49 -38.61
CA GLU A 49 -7.22 -18.04 -38.89
C GLU A 49 -6.71 -18.90 -37.73
N ARG A 50 -5.83 -19.85 -38.06
CA ARG A 50 -5.26 -20.79 -37.10
C ARG A 50 -4.13 -20.11 -36.32
N GLY A 51 -4.21 -20.15 -34.99
CA GLY A 51 -3.09 -19.79 -34.10
C GLY A 51 -2.16 -20.98 -33.81
N PRO A 52 -1.08 -20.76 -33.03
CA PRO A 52 -0.16 -21.82 -32.63
C PRO A 52 -0.86 -22.98 -31.91
N TYR A 53 -0.40 -24.20 -32.20
CA TYR A 53 -0.85 -25.48 -31.66
C TYR A 53 -2.36 -25.78 -31.82
N ASN A 54 -3.06 -25.03 -32.67
CA ASN A 54 -4.47 -25.28 -32.96
C ASN A 54 -4.63 -26.27 -34.13
N LEU A 55 -4.90 -27.54 -33.82
CA LEU A 55 -5.05 -28.61 -34.82
C LEU A 55 -6.51 -28.82 -35.29
N ASP A 56 -7.32 -27.77 -35.31
CA ASP A 56 -8.67 -27.87 -35.86
C ASP A 56 -8.66 -28.01 -37.39
N ARG A 57 -9.42 -28.99 -37.87
CA ARG A 57 -9.59 -29.41 -39.27
C ARG A 57 -10.89 -28.87 -39.90
N GLU A 58 -11.74 -28.22 -39.14
CA GLU A 58 -12.96 -27.59 -39.64
C GLU A 58 -12.64 -26.27 -40.33
N VAL A 59 -12.20 -26.38 -41.59
CA VAL A 59 -11.87 -25.25 -42.46
C VAL A 59 -12.76 -25.22 -43.71
N ASP A 60 -12.90 -24.04 -44.31
CA ASP A 60 -13.43 -23.89 -45.66
C ASP A 60 -12.43 -24.33 -46.74
N ARG A 61 -12.83 -24.23 -48.02
CA ARG A 61 -11.97 -24.62 -49.14
C ARG A 61 -10.72 -23.74 -49.31
N ASP A 62 -10.73 -22.53 -48.74
CA ASP A 62 -9.65 -21.56 -48.77
C ASP A 62 -8.70 -21.70 -47.56
N GLY A 63 -9.04 -22.57 -46.61
CA GLY A 63 -8.25 -22.90 -45.43
C GLY A 63 -8.53 -22.03 -44.21
N TYR A 64 -9.62 -21.24 -44.22
CA TYR A 64 -10.03 -20.46 -43.05
C TYR A 64 -10.91 -21.30 -42.12
N LEU A 65 -10.78 -21.09 -40.81
CA LEU A 65 -11.55 -21.78 -39.79
C LEU A 65 -13.04 -21.48 -39.92
N LEU A 66 -13.85 -22.54 -39.89
CA LEU A 66 -15.30 -22.45 -39.78
C LEU A 66 -15.68 -22.05 -38.35
N ASN A 67 -16.82 -21.36 -38.22
CA ASN A 67 -17.36 -20.86 -36.95
C ASN A 67 -16.39 -19.97 -36.14
N PRO A 68 -15.90 -18.85 -36.72
CA PRO A 68 -14.93 -17.96 -36.06
C PRO A 68 -15.40 -17.42 -34.70
N SER A 69 -16.72 -17.27 -34.49
CA SER A 69 -17.28 -16.79 -33.21
C SER A 69 -17.04 -17.71 -32.02
N ASN A 70 -16.79 -19.00 -32.25
CA ASN A 70 -16.51 -19.97 -31.18
C ASN A 70 -15.02 -20.05 -30.83
N ARG A 71 -14.18 -19.32 -31.56
CA ARG A 71 -12.73 -19.30 -31.38
C ARG A 71 -12.35 -18.24 -30.36
N TRP A 72 -11.26 -18.50 -29.65
CA TRP A 72 -10.69 -17.56 -28.71
C TRP A 72 -9.19 -17.41 -28.93
N GLY A 73 -8.65 -16.26 -28.53
CA GLY A 73 -7.22 -15.99 -28.43
C GLY A 73 -6.93 -15.32 -27.10
N GLY A 74 -5.85 -15.71 -26.42
CA GLY A 74 -5.54 -15.17 -25.11
C GLY A 74 -4.05 -14.96 -24.87
N ILE A 75 -3.76 -14.03 -23.96
CA ILE A 75 -2.41 -13.73 -23.49
C ILE A 75 -2.40 -13.73 -21.97
N THR A 76 -1.37 -14.31 -21.36
CA THR A 76 -1.22 -14.41 -19.90
C THR A 76 0.04 -13.68 -19.47
N ARG A 77 -0.04 -12.99 -18.32
CA ARG A 77 1.09 -12.31 -17.70
C ARG A 77 1.10 -12.55 -16.20
N GLN A 78 2.28 -12.76 -15.63
CA GLN A 78 2.49 -12.75 -14.18
C GLN A 78 2.32 -11.33 -13.61
N LEU A 79 1.76 -11.25 -12.41
CA LEU A 79 1.66 -10.05 -11.60
C LEU A 79 2.70 -10.08 -10.49
N GLU A 80 3.44 -8.98 -10.34
CA GLU A 80 4.48 -8.84 -9.30
C GLU A 80 3.86 -8.69 -7.89
N THR A 81 2.67 -8.10 -7.80
CA THR A 81 1.94 -7.89 -6.55
C THR A 81 0.75 -8.84 -6.50
N SER A 82 0.81 -9.85 -5.63
CA SER A 82 -0.24 -10.87 -5.54
C SER A 82 -1.37 -10.54 -4.57
N ASP A 83 -1.08 -9.75 -3.53
CA ASP A 83 -2.05 -9.38 -2.51
C ASP A 83 -2.68 -8.02 -2.86
N PHE A 84 -3.80 -8.07 -3.57
CA PHE A 84 -4.52 -6.88 -4.03
C PHE A 84 -5.20 -6.15 -2.86
N GLU A 85 -5.58 -6.86 -1.79
CA GLU A 85 -6.24 -6.26 -0.64
C GLU A 85 -5.29 -5.39 0.18
N THR A 86 -4.07 -5.90 0.42
CA THR A 86 -3.01 -5.14 1.07
C THR A 86 -2.49 -4.01 0.17
N ALA A 87 -2.40 -4.25 -1.13
CA ALA A 87 -1.95 -3.24 -2.11
C ALA A 87 -3.02 -2.20 -2.47
N ASN A 88 -4.25 -2.34 -1.97
CA ASN A 88 -5.40 -1.49 -2.29
C ASN A 88 -5.70 -1.40 -3.79
N ILE A 89 -5.41 -2.45 -4.56
CA ILE A 89 -5.78 -2.50 -5.98
C ILE A 89 -7.31 -2.57 -6.04
N ALA A 90 -7.91 -1.68 -6.83
CA ALA A 90 -9.36 -1.51 -6.87
C ALA A 90 -9.93 -1.73 -8.28
N TYR A 91 -9.18 -1.38 -9.32
CA TYR A 91 -9.68 -1.39 -10.70
C TYR A 91 -8.68 -2.00 -11.69
N ILE A 92 -9.21 -2.68 -12.70
CA ILE A 92 -8.53 -2.84 -14.00
C ILE A 92 -8.94 -1.63 -14.84
N GLU A 93 -7.97 -0.83 -15.28
CA GLU A 93 -8.22 0.40 -16.04
C GLU A 93 -7.44 0.42 -17.35
N PHE A 94 -8.12 0.84 -18.42
CA PHE A 94 -7.48 1.02 -19.72
C PHE A 94 -8.21 2.02 -20.61
N TRP A 95 -7.44 2.74 -21.42
CA TRP A 95 -7.95 3.50 -22.56
C TRP A 95 -7.91 2.64 -23.82
N LEU A 96 -9.07 2.31 -24.37
CA LEU A 96 -9.23 1.56 -25.61
C LEU A 96 -9.68 2.51 -26.73
N MET A 97 -8.92 2.56 -27.83
CA MET A 97 -9.37 3.24 -29.04
C MET A 97 -10.58 2.47 -29.59
N ASP A 98 -11.60 3.18 -30.08
CA ASP A 98 -12.73 2.56 -30.76
C ASP A 98 -12.21 1.56 -31.82
N PRO A 99 -12.43 0.24 -31.61
CA PRO A 99 -11.90 -0.78 -32.51
C PRO A 99 -12.52 -0.69 -33.91
N PHE A 100 -13.67 -0.02 -34.05
CA PHE A 100 -14.37 0.11 -35.32
C PHE A 100 -14.03 1.40 -36.08
N ALA A 101 -13.14 2.24 -35.53
CA ALA A 101 -12.72 3.49 -36.17
C ALA A 101 -12.04 3.23 -37.53
N GLY A 102 -12.61 3.80 -38.59
CA GLY A 102 -12.10 3.69 -39.96
C GLY A 102 -12.54 2.43 -40.71
N ASP A 103 -13.36 1.56 -40.11
CA ASP A 103 -13.90 0.40 -40.81
C ASP A 103 -15.09 0.80 -41.70
N THR A 104 -15.04 0.36 -42.97
CA THR A 104 -16.10 0.61 -43.97
C THR A 104 -17.01 -0.60 -44.16
N LEU A 105 -16.74 -1.70 -43.44
CA LEU A 105 -17.49 -2.94 -43.54
C LEU A 105 -18.85 -2.81 -42.82
N ALA A 106 -19.92 -2.97 -43.59
CA ALA A 106 -21.31 -2.73 -43.17
C ALA A 106 -21.89 -3.70 -42.11
N ASN A 107 -21.11 -4.64 -41.57
CA ASN A 107 -21.58 -5.67 -40.62
C ASN A 107 -20.60 -5.81 -39.44
N LEU A 108 -20.56 -4.80 -38.58
CA LEU A 108 -19.81 -4.81 -37.33
C LEU A 108 -20.60 -5.57 -36.25
N THR A 109 -20.28 -6.84 -36.02
CA THR A 109 -20.99 -7.66 -35.02
C THR A 109 -20.39 -7.59 -33.61
N GLY A 110 -19.17 -7.05 -33.48
CA GLY A 110 -18.41 -7.06 -32.23
C GLY A 110 -18.08 -8.46 -31.70
N GLY A 111 -17.66 -8.51 -30.43
CA GLY A 111 -17.30 -9.71 -29.70
C GLY A 111 -17.10 -9.39 -28.21
N ASP A 112 -16.38 -10.25 -27.50
CA ASP A 112 -16.20 -10.16 -26.04
C ASP A 112 -14.72 -10.22 -25.67
N LEU A 113 -14.33 -9.38 -24.70
CA LEU A 113 -13.02 -9.36 -24.05
C LEU A 113 -13.20 -9.80 -22.59
N TYR A 114 -12.40 -10.77 -22.17
CA TYR A 114 -12.37 -11.26 -20.80
C TYR A 114 -11.04 -10.95 -20.14
N PHE A 115 -11.08 -10.58 -18.86
CA PHE A 115 -9.92 -10.60 -17.98
C PHE A 115 -10.09 -11.69 -16.94
N HIS A 116 -9.08 -12.52 -16.74
CA HIS A 116 -9.03 -13.51 -15.68
C HIS A 116 -7.95 -13.10 -14.68
N LEU A 117 -8.30 -12.98 -13.40
CA LEU A 117 -7.37 -12.64 -12.32
C LEU A 117 -7.32 -13.78 -11.30
N GLY A 118 -6.14 -14.37 -11.11
CA GLY A 118 -5.96 -15.41 -10.10
C GLY A 118 -4.73 -16.28 -10.36
N GLU A 119 -4.86 -17.57 -10.09
CA GLU A 119 -3.96 -18.60 -10.56
C GLU A 119 -4.46 -19.15 -11.90
N ILE A 120 -3.62 -19.06 -12.92
CA ILE A 120 -3.90 -19.51 -14.27
C ILE A 120 -2.90 -20.61 -14.59
N SER A 121 -3.36 -21.64 -15.27
CA SER A 121 -2.51 -22.76 -15.68
C SER A 121 -1.38 -22.25 -16.58
N GLU A 122 -0.16 -22.66 -16.25
CA GLU A 122 1.05 -22.45 -17.04
C GLU A 122 1.29 -23.59 -18.03
N ASP A 123 0.56 -24.70 -17.89
CA ASP A 123 0.49 -25.80 -18.87
C ASP A 123 -0.26 -25.31 -20.12
N VAL A 124 0.48 -24.82 -21.12
CA VAL A 124 -0.05 -24.30 -22.37
C VAL A 124 -0.45 -25.48 -23.26
N LEU A 125 0.43 -26.46 -23.38
CA LEU A 125 0.21 -27.70 -24.13
C LEU A 125 -0.23 -28.83 -23.21
N ARG A 126 -1.50 -28.79 -22.79
CA ARG A 126 -2.14 -29.68 -21.80
C ARG A 126 -1.71 -31.16 -21.86
N ASP A 127 -0.59 -31.47 -21.25
CA ASP A 127 -0.03 -32.81 -21.08
C ASP A 127 0.47 -33.07 -19.66
N GLY A 128 0.39 -32.05 -18.79
CA GLY A 128 0.80 -32.13 -17.39
C GLY A 128 2.30 -32.24 -17.19
N LYS A 129 3.11 -31.93 -18.21
CA LYS A 129 4.56 -31.95 -18.16
C LYS A 129 5.10 -30.55 -18.38
N LYS A 130 6.11 -30.19 -17.60
CA LYS A 130 6.75 -28.88 -17.74
C LYS A 130 7.67 -28.87 -18.96
N PHE A 131 7.33 -28.09 -19.98
CA PHE A 131 8.23 -27.86 -21.09
C PHE A 131 9.23 -26.71 -20.84
N PHE A 132 10.45 -26.88 -21.34
CA PHE A 132 11.47 -25.83 -21.41
C PHE A 132 12.50 -26.15 -22.50
N GLU A 133 12.68 -25.23 -23.47
CA GLU A 133 13.52 -25.46 -24.66
C GLU A 133 14.97 -25.82 -24.34
N ASN A 134 15.57 -25.16 -23.33
CA ASN A 134 16.97 -25.38 -22.98
C ASN A 134 17.25 -26.75 -22.33
N GLY A 135 16.20 -27.53 -22.05
CA GLY A 135 16.32 -28.92 -21.60
C GLY A 135 16.47 -29.93 -22.73
N LEU A 136 16.28 -29.51 -23.98
CA LEU A 136 16.38 -30.41 -25.13
C LEU A 136 17.83 -30.82 -25.39
N PRO A 137 18.09 -32.11 -25.69
CA PRO A 137 19.43 -32.65 -25.84
C PRO A 137 20.09 -32.18 -27.14
N ILE A 138 21.20 -31.46 -27.04
CA ILE A 138 22.00 -31.01 -28.20
C ILE A 138 22.82 -32.14 -28.86
N ASN A 139 22.98 -33.27 -28.16
CA ASN A 139 23.73 -34.45 -28.62
C ASN A 139 22.84 -35.54 -29.23
N GLY A 140 21.53 -35.31 -29.36
CA GLY A 140 20.57 -36.27 -29.89
C GLY A 140 20.27 -37.45 -28.96
N ASP A 141 20.53 -37.33 -27.65
CA ASP A 141 20.20 -38.37 -26.67
C ASP A 141 18.68 -38.48 -26.44
N SER A 142 18.06 -39.48 -27.06
CA SER A 142 16.62 -39.74 -26.91
C SER A 142 16.20 -40.17 -25.50
N SER A 143 17.14 -40.54 -24.62
CA SER A 143 16.82 -40.89 -23.23
C SER A 143 16.59 -39.67 -22.33
N ALA A 144 17.02 -38.48 -22.76
CA ALA A 144 16.85 -37.22 -22.04
C ALA A 144 15.45 -36.58 -22.22
N VAL A 145 14.64 -37.12 -23.14
CA VAL A 145 13.31 -36.61 -23.48
C VAL A 145 12.23 -37.68 -23.26
N GLU A 146 10.99 -37.23 -23.10
CA GLU A 146 9.77 -38.02 -23.00
C GLU A 146 8.80 -37.58 -24.10
N GLN A 147 8.19 -38.53 -24.79
CA GLN A 147 7.20 -38.23 -25.82
C GLN A 147 5.82 -38.04 -25.19
N THR A 148 5.18 -36.90 -25.48
CA THR A 148 3.80 -36.58 -25.09
C THR A 148 2.87 -36.60 -26.30
N ILE A 149 1.61 -36.21 -26.12
CA ILE A 149 0.66 -36.08 -27.25
C ILE A 149 1.06 -34.92 -28.17
N TRP A 150 1.71 -33.89 -27.63
CA TRP A 150 2.08 -32.69 -28.39
C TRP A 150 3.46 -32.75 -29.00
N GLY A 151 4.40 -33.46 -28.39
CA GLY A 151 5.76 -33.59 -28.92
C GLY A 151 6.74 -34.24 -27.95
N LEU A 152 7.89 -33.59 -27.72
CA LEU A 152 8.99 -34.07 -26.89
C LEU A 152 9.25 -33.11 -25.72
N THR A 153 9.16 -33.62 -24.49
CA THR A 153 9.39 -32.83 -23.28
C THR A 153 10.65 -33.32 -22.54
N PRO A 154 11.53 -32.43 -22.04
CA PRO A 154 12.70 -32.84 -21.28
C PRO A 154 12.36 -33.60 -19.99
N ARG A 155 13.15 -34.64 -19.65
CA ARG A 155 12.98 -35.42 -18.41
C ARG A 155 13.72 -34.83 -17.20
N HIS A 156 14.76 -34.05 -17.44
CA HIS A 156 15.58 -33.47 -16.38
C HIS A 156 14.91 -32.23 -15.78
N GLN A 157 15.28 -31.86 -14.55
CA GLN A 157 14.84 -30.58 -14.00
C GLN A 157 15.80 -29.47 -14.46
N SER A 158 15.25 -28.35 -14.92
CA SER A 158 16.03 -27.15 -15.19
C SER A 158 16.48 -26.51 -13.88
N SER A 159 17.75 -26.07 -13.81
CA SER A 159 18.25 -25.22 -12.71
C SER A 159 18.32 -23.74 -13.10
N LEU A 160 18.39 -23.44 -14.40
CA LEU A 160 18.52 -22.10 -14.97
C LEU A 160 17.92 -22.09 -16.38
N TYR A 161 17.20 -21.02 -16.73
CA TYR A 161 16.66 -20.81 -18.08
C TYR A 161 17.67 -20.04 -18.94
N GLY A 162 18.57 -20.79 -19.56
CA GLY A 162 19.54 -20.26 -20.52
C GLY A 162 19.93 -21.34 -21.53
N PHE A 163 20.03 -20.94 -22.80
CA PHE A 163 20.49 -21.82 -23.87
C PHE A 163 21.92 -22.30 -23.63
N ASP A 164 22.21 -23.52 -24.09
CA ASP A 164 23.56 -24.06 -24.08
C ASP A 164 24.44 -23.30 -25.10
N ASN A 165 25.66 -22.94 -24.69
CA ASN A 165 26.63 -22.23 -25.54
C ASN A 165 27.77 -23.14 -26.04
N SER A 166 27.79 -24.42 -25.68
CA SER A 166 28.87 -25.37 -25.98
C SER A 166 29.10 -25.58 -27.49
N LEU A 167 28.03 -25.53 -28.29
CA LEU A 167 28.10 -25.57 -29.77
C LEU A 167 27.76 -24.21 -30.42
N GLY A 168 27.84 -23.12 -29.65
CA GLY A 168 27.51 -21.78 -30.15
C GLY A 168 26.07 -21.68 -30.68
N ALA A 169 25.91 -21.10 -31.87
CA ALA A 169 24.58 -20.90 -32.48
C ALA A 169 23.85 -22.21 -32.82
N GLU A 170 24.57 -23.31 -33.06
CA GLU A 170 23.97 -24.59 -33.42
C GLU A 170 23.24 -25.24 -32.24
N ALA A 171 23.78 -25.13 -31.01
CA ALA A 171 23.08 -25.59 -29.82
C ALA A 171 21.73 -24.88 -29.66
N ARG A 172 21.71 -23.56 -29.90
CA ARG A 172 20.47 -22.79 -29.85
C ARG A 172 19.48 -23.20 -30.93
N ARG A 173 19.93 -23.43 -32.17
CA ARG A 173 19.08 -23.90 -33.26
C ARG A 173 18.39 -25.24 -32.96
N LEU A 174 19.06 -26.13 -32.24
CA LEU A 174 18.51 -27.44 -31.84
C LEU A 174 17.54 -27.35 -30.66
N GLN A 175 17.62 -26.29 -29.86
CA GLN A 175 16.80 -26.09 -28.65
C GLN A 175 15.61 -25.14 -28.88
N ASP A 176 15.78 -24.10 -29.69
CA ASP A 176 14.78 -23.08 -30.03
C ASP A 176 13.81 -23.61 -31.11
N VAL A 177 12.96 -24.55 -30.69
CA VAL A 177 12.05 -25.33 -31.53
C VAL A 177 10.59 -25.24 -31.07
N GLY A 178 10.26 -24.32 -30.16
CA GLY A 178 8.90 -24.12 -29.68
C GLY A 178 8.50 -25.04 -28.53
N LEU A 179 7.28 -24.85 -28.00
CA LEU A 179 6.75 -25.48 -26.79
C LEU A 179 6.51 -26.99 -26.93
N ASN A 180 6.45 -27.51 -28.15
CA ASN A 180 6.29 -28.94 -28.42
C ASN A 180 7.62 -29.69 -28.47
N GLY A 181 8.76 -29.00 -28.48
CA GLY A 181 10.08 -29.62 -28.58
C GLY A 181 10.38 -30.24 -29.95
N LEU A 182 9.69 -29.83 -31.01
CA LEU A 182 9.82 -30.37 -32.36
C LEU A 182 10.00 -29.22 -33.34
N ASN A 183 11.00 -29.29 -34.22
CA ASN A 183 11.06 -28.35 -35.33
C ASN A 183 10.01 -28.70 -36.41
N SER A 184 9.69 -27.71 -37.27
CA SER A 184 8.72 -27.84 -38.37
C SER A 184 8.88 -29.12 -39.23
N GLU A 185 10.10 -29.64 -39.43
CA GLU A 185 10.33 -30.87 -40.21
C GLU A 185 10.04 -32.16 -39.42
N GLN A 186 10.31 -32.15 -38.12
CA GLN A 186 9.97 -33.25 -37.22
C GLN A 186 8.46 -33.33 -37.01
N GLU A 187 7.77 -32.20 -36.92
CA GLU A 187 6.32 -32.14 -36.79
C GLU A 187 5.61 -32.89 -37.91
N LYS A 188 6.04 -32.72 -39.18
CA LYS A 188 5.45 -33.41 -40.34
C LYS A 188 5.43 -34.94 -40.20
N GLN A 189 6.34 -35.49 -39.40
CA GLN A 189 6.47 -36.94 -39.17
C GLN A 189 5.85 -37.38 -37.84
N PHE A 190 5.60 -36.45 -36.92
CA PHE A 190 5.08 -36.76 -35.60
C PHE A 190 3.58 -37.09 -35.67
N PRO A 191 3.10 -38.17 -35.00
CA PRO A 191 1.76 -38.72 -35.25
C PRO A 191 0.61 -37.71 -35.19
N THR A 192 0.62 -36.81 -34.19
CA THR A 192 -0.44 -35.83 -33.96
C THR A 192 -0.59 -34.84 -35.11
N TYR A 193 0.53 -34.30 -35.60
CA TYR A 193 0.52 -33.34 -36.71
C TYR A 193 0.37 -34.04 -38.06
N ALA A 194 1.01 -35.21 -38.25
CA ALA A 194 0.85 -36.01 -39.46
C ALA A 194 -0.63 -36.38 -39.69
N GLN A 195 -1.33 -36.84 -38.65
CA GLN A 195 -2.76 -37.11 -38.72
C GLN A 195 -3.57 -35.84 -39.06
N TYR A 196 -3.24 -34.72 -38.44
CA TYR A 196 -3.88 -33.43 -38.74
C TYR A 196 -3.72 -33.07 -40.23
N LEU A 197 -2.54 -33.23 -40.82
CA LEU A 197 -2.29 -32.95 -42.24
C LEU A 197 -3.06 -33.90 -43.17
N GLU A 198 -3.10 -35.20 -42.84
CA GLU A 198 -3.86 -36.20 -43.60
C GLU A 198 -5.36 -35.87 -43.65
N GLU A 199 -5.90 -35.32 -42.57
CA GLU A 199 -7.32 -34.96 -42.46
C GLU A 199 -7.63 -33.56 -43.03
N LEU A 200 -6.65 -32.64 -43.01
CA LEU A 200 -6.79 -31.27 -43.52
C LEU A 200 -6.72 -31.23 -45.06
N GLN A 201 -5.73 -31.88 -45.66
CA GLN A 201 -5.46 -31.78 -47.10
C GLN A 201 -6.69 -32.09 -48.00
N PRO A 202 -7.50 -33.13 -47.73
CA PRO A 202 -8.67 -33.44 -48.55
C PRO A 202 -9.79 -32.39 -48.50
N ARG A 203 -9.77 -31.47 -47.51
CA ARG A 203 -10.78 -30.42 -47.34
C ARG A 203 -10.47 -29.16 -48.15
N LEU A 204 -9.22 -29.01 -48.57
CA LEU A 204 -8.71 -27.82 -49.26
C LEU A 204 -8.87 -27.93 -50.78
N SER A 205 -8.99 -26.79 -51.45
CA SER A 205 -8.93 -26.77 -52.92
C SER A 205 -7.50 -26.98 -53.43
N ASP A 206 -7.34 -27.47 -54.67
CA ASP A 206 -6.02 -27.63 -55.30
C ASP A 206 -5.23 -26.31 -55.36
N ALA A 207 -5.92 -25.18 -55.57
CA ALA A 207 -5.32 -23.86 -55.57
C ALA A 207 -4.82 -23.46 -54.17
N THR A 208 -5.60 -23.76 -53.13
CA THR A 208 -5.22 -23.53 -51.74
C THR A 208 -4.00 -24.37 -51.36
N LEU A 209 -3.95 -25.63 -51.75
CA LEU A 209 -2.81 -26.52 -51.52
C LEU A 209 -1.54 -26.01 -52.19
N ALA A 210 -1.64 -25.54 -53.44
CA ALA A 210 -0.50 -24.94 -54.14
C ALA A 210 0.02 -23.69 -53.41
N ARG A 211 -0.88 -22.79 -52.99
CA ARG A 211 -0.54 -21.60 -52.20
C ARG A 211 0.13 -21.95 -50.87
N MET A 212 -0.43 -22.92 -50.13
CA MET A 212 0.09 -23.34 -48.83
C MET A 212 1.48 -23.97 -48.96
N ARG A 213 1.78 -24.72 -50.02
CA ARG A 213 3.13 -25.28 -50.24
C ARG A 213 4.20 -24.19 -50.39
N GLU A 214 3.86 -23.02 -50.92
CA GLU A 214 4.78 -21.89 -51.06
C GLU A 214 4.88 -21.01 -49.80
N ASP A 215 3.89 -21.08 -48.91
CA ASP A 215 3.85 -20.29 -47.69
C ASP A 215 4.51 -21.03 -46.52
N ALA A 216 5.61 -20.46 -46.03
CA ALA A 216 6.43 -21.01 -44.94
C ALA A 216 5.71 -21.14 -43.60
N HIS A 217 4.60 -20.42 -43.38
CA HIS A 217 3.79 -20.46 -42.15
C HIS A 217 2.43 -21.16 -42.37
N SER A 218 2.28 -21.84 -43.52
CA SER A 218 1.08 -22.62 -43.76
C SER A 218 1.09 -23.90 -42.93
N PRO A 219 -0.08 -24.50 -42.66
CA PRO A 219 -0.16 -25.81 -42.03
C PRO A 219 0.71 -26.90 -42.67
N LEU A 220 1.00 -26.81 -43.98
CA LEU A 220 1.79 -27.82 -44.68
C LEU A 220 3.30 -27.71 -44.41
N ASN A 221 3.77 -26.51 -44.08
CA ASN A 221 5.18 -26.22 -43.87
C ASN A 221 5.53 -26.02 -42.38
N ASP A 222 4.57 -25.56 -41.60
CA ASP A 222 4.61 -25.34 -40.15
C ASP A 222 3.33 -25.95 -39.53
N PRO A 223 3.29 -27.28 -39.30
CA PRO A 223 2.09 -27.95 -38.80
C PRO A 223 1.61 -27.45 -37.44
N ALA A 224 2.50 -27.14 -36.50
CA ALA A 224 2.14 -26.56 -35.21
C ALA A 224 1.72 -25.10 -35.31
N GLY A 225 2.18 -24.34 -36.30
CA GLY A 225 1.82 -22.93 -36.47
C GLY A 225 2.53 -22.01 -35.49
N ASP A 226 3.71 -22.42 -35.00
CA ASP A 226 4.46 -21.75 -33.95
C ASP A 226 5.76 -21.12 -34.46
N ARG A 227 6.03 -21.21 -35.77
CA ARG A 227 7.19 -20.61 -36.40
C ARG A 227 7.23 -19.09 -36.27
N PHE A 228 8.36 -18.59 -35.78
CA PHE A 228 8.61 -17.16 -35.65
C PHE A 228 9.02 -16.51 -36.97
N ARG A 229 8.49 -15.31 -37.22
CA ARG A 229 9.01 -14.38 -38.24
C ARG A 229 9.12 -12.96 -37.70
N HIS A 230 10.33 -12.42 -37.76
CA HIS A 230 10.60 -11.04 -37.40
C HIS A 230 9.83 -10.04 -38.29
N TYR A 231 9.41 -8.90 -37.74
CA TYR A 231 8.61 -7.89 -38.48
C TYR A 231 9.41 -7.15 -39.57
N ARG A 232 10.75 -7.20 -39.50
CA ARG A 232 11.69 -6.75 -40.54
C ARG A 232 12.32 -7.95 -41.24
N GLY A 233 12.43 -7.88 -42.55
CA GLY A 233 13.15 -8.85 -43.37
C GLY A 233 12.99 -8.55 -44.86
N GLU A 234 13.91 -9.10 -45.67
CA GLU A 234 13.95 -8.88 -47.12
C GLU A 234 12.71 -9.44 -47.84
N GLU A 235 12.19 -10.58 -47.39
CA GLU A 235 11.01 -11.21 -48.01
C GLU A 235 9.77 -10.32 -47.83
N GLN A 236 9.60 -9.78 -46.62
CA GLN A 236 8.51 -8.88 -46.26
C GLN A 236 8.60 -7.58 -47.07
N ASP A 237 9.82 -7.07 -47.29
CA ASP A 237 10.06 -5.87 -48.09
C ASP A 237 9.83 -6.13 -49.59
N ARG A 238 10.27 -7.27 -50.11
CA ARG A 238 10.02 -7.71 -51.50
C ARG A 238 8.54 -7.91 -51.78
N ARG A 239 7.80 -8.48 -50.83
CA ARG A 239 6.34 -8.67 -50.89
C ARG A 239 5.55 -7.40 -50.56
N GLN A 240 6.23 -6.31 -50.18
CA GLN A 240 5.63 -5.05 -49.78
C GLN A 240 4.56 -5.20 -48.68
N LEU A 241 4.78 -6.12 -47.72
CA LEU A 241 3.81 -6.42 -46.66
C LEU A 241 3.50 -5.21 -45.80
N SER A 242 2.25 -5.14 -45.35
CA SER A 242 1.75 -4.10 -44.46
C SER A 242 2.28 -4.23 -43.03
N ILE A 243 2.12 -3.18 -42.20
CA ILE A 243 2.54 -3.22 -40.79
C ILE A 243 1.86 -4.38 -40.03
N LEU A 244 0.53 -4.55 -40.16
CA LEU A 244 -0.18 -5.64 -39.46
C LEU A 244 0.29 -7.04 -39.91
N GLU A 245 0.47 -7.25 -41.21
CA GLU A 245 0.94 -8.53 -41.76
C GLU A 245 2.36 -8.89 -41.32
N ARG A 246 3.21 -7.88 -41.07
CA ARG A 246 4.58 -8.07 -40.59
C ARG A 246 4.63 -8.59 -39.16
N TYR A 247 3.72 -8.14 -38.30
CA TYR A 247 3.67 -8.58 -36.90
C TYR A 247 2.89 -9.89 -36.71
N LYS A 248 2.21 -10.39 -37.76
CA LYS A 248 1.32 -11.55 -37.70
C LYS A 248 1.94 -12.82 -37.09
N TYR A 249 3.23 -13.08 -37.36
CA TYR A 249 3.95 -14.26 -36.86
C TYR A 249 5.11 -13.88 -35.91
N TYR A 250 5.08 -12.67 -35.34
CA TYR A 250 6.12 -12.21 -34.44
C TYR A 250 6.08 -12.89 -33.06
N ASN A 251 4.92 -13.45 -32.68
CA ASN A 251 4.73 -14.13 -31.40
C ASN A 251 5.00 -15.65 -31.47
N GLY A 252 5.55 -16.15 -32.58
CA GLY A 252 5.96 -17.55 -32.69
C GLY A 252 7.06 -17.93 -31.70
N THR A 253 7.09 -19.19 -31.32
CA THR A 253 8.01 -19.79 -30.34
C THR A 253 9.21 -20.42 -31.05
N GLU A 254 9.01 -21.20 -32.13
CA GLU A 254 10.10 -21.80 -32.91
C GLU A 254 10.96 -20.72 -33.60
N GLY A 255 12.23 -20.62 -33.20
CA GLY A 255 13.25 -19.80 -33.86
C GLY A 255 13.27 -18.33 -33.42
N ASN A 256 12.59 -18.00 -32.32
CA ASN A 256 12.44 -16.61 -31.86
C ASN A 256 13.66 -16.05 -31.13
N SER A 257 14.61 -16.91 -30.77
CA SER A 257 15.83 -16.59 -30.04
C SER A 257 17.11 -16.77 -30.88
N GLN A 258 16.96 -17.13 -32.15
CA GLN A 258 18.07 -17.37 -33.09
C GLN A 258 18.77 -16.07 -33.49
N ALA A 259 20.09 -16.15 -33.65
CA ALA A 259 20.88 -15.06 -34.22
C ALA A 259 20.57 -14.90 -35.72
N PRO A 260 20.69 -13.68 -36.29
CA PRO A 260 20.42 -13.47 -37.71
C PRO A 260 21.31 -14.35 -38.58
N GLU A 261 20.70 -15.06 -39.55
CA GLU A 261 21.42 -15.90 -40.53
C GLU A 261 22.24 -15.06 -41.52
N ASN A 262 21.86 -13.79 -41.73
CA ASN A 262 22.50 -12.83 -42.64
C ASN A 262 22.98 -11.57 -41.89
N ASP A 263 24.01 -10.90 -42.40
CA ASP A 263 24.54 -9.63 -41.86
C ASP A 263 23.66 -8.44 -42.27
N ASP A 264 22.37 -8.50 -41.91
CA ASP A 264 21.34 -7.53 -42.29
C ASP A 264 21.43 -6.20 -41.51
N GLY A 265 22.40 -6.07 -40.59
CA GLY A 265 22.62 -4.87 -39.78
C GLY A 265 21.57 -4.61 -38.70
N TYR A 266 20.69 -5.58 -38.39
CA TYR A 266 19.75 -5.54 -37.27
C TYR A 266 19.62 -6.91 -36.61
N HIS A 267 19.36 -6.93 -35.30
CA HIS A 267 19.07 -8.18 -34.57
C HIS A 267 17.66 -8.67 -34.91
N THR A 268 17.52 -9.95 -35.24
CA THR A 268 16.24 -10.60 -35.60
C THR A 268 15.62 -11.40 -34.46
N ALA A 269 16.36 -11.68 -33.38
CA ALA A 269 15.85 -12.35 -32.20
C ALA A 269 14.84 -11.44 -31.46
N SER A 270 13.66 -11.98 -31.13
CA SER A 270 12.68 -11.27 -30.29
C SER A 270 13.07 -11.32 -28.81
N ARG A 271 13.79 -12.37 -28.40
CA ARG A 271 14.29 -12.57 -27.04
C ARG A 271 15.55 -13.45 -27.01
N ASN A 272 16.19 -13.56 -25.85
CA ASN A 272 17.43 -14.34 -25.66
C ASN A 272 17.26 -15.50 -24.67
N THR A 273 16.07 -15.68 -24.11
CA THR A 273 15.73 -16.72 -23.13
C THR A 273 14.90 -17.82 -23.80
N PRO A 274 15.01 -19.08 -23.36
CA PRO A 274 14.18 -20.17 -23.87
C PRO A 274 12.70 -19.95 -23.58
N ASP A 275 11.83 -20.52 -24.42
CA ASP A 275 10.40 -20.71 -24.15
C ASP A 275 10.24 -21.78 -23.07
N VAL A 276 9.45 -21.47 -22.05
CA VAL A 276 9.22 -22.36 -20.91
C VAL A 276 7.77 -22.25 -20.42
N GLU A 277 7.19 -23.37 -20.02
CA GLU A 277 5.89 -23.44 -19.34
C GLU A 277 6.07 -23.19 -17.83
N ASP A 278 6.64 -22.02 -17.54
CA ASP A 278 6.89 -21.48 -16.20
C ASP A 278 6.95 -19.95 -16.31
N ILE A 279 5.77 -19.35 -16.35
CA ILE A 279 5.60 -17.92 -16.59
C ILE A 279 6.13 -17.15 -15.36
N ASN A 280 5.91 -17.68 -14.15
CA ASN A 280 6.29 -17.00 -12.91
C ASN A 280 7.74 -17.22 -12.45
N ARG A 281 8.45 -18.16 -13.10
CA ARG A 281 9.85 -18.55 -12.84
C ARG A 281 10.09 -19.13 -11.46
N ASP A 282 9.10 -19.83 -10.89
CA ASP A 282 9.23 -20.53 -9.60
C ASP A 282 9.85 -21.94 -9.72
N ASN A 283 10.24 -22.33 -10.93
CA ASN A 283 10.79 -23.63 -11.31
C ASN A 283 9.81 -24.80 -11.20
N THR A 284 8.54 -24.55 -10.92
CA THR A 284 7.46 -25.55 -10.97
C THR A 284 6.57 -25.34 -12.19
N LEU A 285 5.58 -26.20 -12.37
CA LEU A 285 4.51 -26.03 -13.35
C LEU A 285 3.22 -25.95 -12.55
N ASN A 286 2.48 -24.85 -12.69
CA ASN A 286 1.14 -24.76 -12.15
C ASN A 286 0.11 -25.21 -13.20
N ASP A 287 -0.61 -26.31 -12.96
CA ASP A 287 -1.67 -26.83 -13.83
C ASP A 287 -3.08 -26.43 -13.36
N GLN A 288 -3.18 -25.63 -12.29
CA GLN A 288 -4.46 -25.26 -11.69
C GLN A 288 -5.04 -23.99 -12.32
N GLU A 289 -6.36 -24.02 -12.56
CA GLU A 289 -7.15 -22.87 -12.99
C GLU A 289 -8.04 -22.41 -11.83
N ARG A 290 -7.67 -21.30 -11.20
CA ARG A 290 -8.43 -20.66 -10.12
C ARG A 290 -8.41 -19.16 -10.33
N TYR A 291 -9.49 -18.58 -10.84
CA TYR A 291 -9.52 -17.16 -11.17
C TYR A 291 -10.92 -16.55 -11.06
N TYR A 292 -10.94 -15.23 -10.91
CA TYR A 292 -12.09 -14.37 -11.12
C TYR A 292 -12.15 -13.96 -12.59
N SER A 293 -13.32 -14.06 -13.21
CA SER A 293 -13.53 -13.68 -14.61
C SER A 293 -14.32 -12.38 -14.70
N TYR A 294 -13.79 -11.45 -15.48
CA TYR A 294 -14.36 -10.13 -15.78
C TYR A 294 -14.72 -10.08 -17.26
N HIS A 295 -15.97 -9.80 -17.58
CA HIS A 295 -16.50 -9.72 -18.94
C HIS A 295 -16.68 -8.27 -19.40
N VAL A 296 -16.16 -7.96 -20.58
CA VAL A 296 -16.33 -6.68 -21.28
C VAL A 296 -16.87 -6.98 -22.68
N SER A 297 -18.04 -6.43 -23.01
CA SER A 297 -18.55 -6.52 -24.37
C SER A 297 -17.89 -5.48 -25.28
N LEU A 298 -17.56 -5.83 -26.50
CA LEU A 298 -17.05 -4.89 -27.51
C LEU A 298 -18.00 -4.84 -28.71
N ARG A 299 -19.31 -4.77 -28.44
CA ARG A 299 -20.36 -4.59 -29.45
C ARG A 299 -20.70 -3.10 -29.59
N PRO A 300 -20.83 -2.56 -30.82
CA PRO A 300 -21.07 -1.13 -31.02
C PRO A 300 -22.24 -0.55 -30.20
N GLU A 301 -23.33 -1.31 -30.05
CA GLU A 301 -24.51 -0.92 -29.29
C GLU A 301 -24.26 -0.77 -27.77
N GLU A 302 -23.27 -1.46 -27.21
CA GLU A 302 -22.91 -1.48 -25.79
C GLU A 302 -21.74 -0.53 -25.46
N MET A 303 -21.20 0.19 -26.45
CA MET A 303 -20.10 1.16 -26.28
C MET A 303 -20.60 2.54 -25.85
N GLN A 304 -21.29 2.60 -24.70
CA GLN A 304 -21.89 3.83 -24.13
C GLN A 304 -21.40 4.07 -22.69
N THR A 305 -21.14 5.32 -22.33
CA THR A 305 -20.70 5.71 -20.98
C THR A 305 -21.72 5.28 -19.92
N GLY A 306 -21.26 4.71 -18.81
CA GLY A 306 -22.11 4.20 -17.73
C GLY A 306 -22.56 2.74 -17.90
N PHE A 307 -22.43 2.18 -19.11
CA PHE A 307 -22.65 0.75 -19.36
C PHE A 307 -21.31 0.04 -19.58
N ASN A 308 -21.27 -1.28 -19.37
CA ASN A 308 -20.13 -2.12 -19.78
C ASN A 308 -18.78 -1.65 -19.19
N HIS A 309 -18.80 -1.13 -17.95
CA HIS A 309 -17.64 -0.58 -17.23
C HIS A 309 -16.94 0.61 -17.93
N ILE A 310 -17.60 1.29 -18.86
CA ILE A 310 -17.09 2.51 -19.50
C ILE A 310 -17.32 3.69 -18.56
N ALA A 311 -16.25 4.20 -17.96
CA ALA A 311 -16.27 5.32 -17.04
C ALA A 311 -16.34 6.68 -17.77
N ASP A 312 -15.65 6.79 -18.90
CA ASP A 312 -15.61 8.01 -19.70
C ASP A 312 -15.36 7.68 -21.19
N LYS A 313 -15.68 8.62 -22.08
CA LYS A 313 -15.32 8.55 -23.49
C LYS A 313 -14.81 9.91 -23.97
N ARG A 314 -13.89 9.87 -24.93
CA ARG A 314 -13.24 11.06 -25.46
C ARG A 314 -13.19 11.03 -26.97
N GLU A 315 -13.87 11.99 -27.60
CA GLU A 315 -13.87 12.16 -29.05
C GLU A 315 -12.81 13.19 -29.45
N VAL A 316 -11.87 12.78 -30.32
CA VAL A 316 -10.73 13.60 -30.72
C VAL A 316 -10.70 13.72 -32.24
N SER A 317 -10.48 14.92 -32.76
CA SER A 317 -10.23 15.15 -34.19
C SER A 317 -8.72 15.11 -34.45
N VAL A 318 -8.25 14.10 -35.17
CA VAL A 318 -6.82 13.87 -35.44
C VAL A 318 -6.47 14.28 -36.87
N SER A 319 -5.32 14.92 -37.05
CA SER A 319 -4.76 15.21 -38.38
C SER A 319 -3.85 14.07 -38.80
N LEU A 320 -4.27 13.31 -39.81
CA LEU A 320 -3.58 12.13 -40.30
C LEU A 320 -2.42 12.48 -41.24
N ARG A 321 -1.50 11.53 -41.49
CA ARG A 321 -0.32 11.76 -42.34
C ARG A 321 -0.67 12.00 -43.81
N ASN A 322 -1.83 11.51 -44.27
CA ASN A 322 -2.37 11.78 -45.61
C ASN A 322 -3.05 13.16 -45.73
N GLY A 323 -3.05 13.97 -44.66
CA GLY A 323 -3.61 15.32 -44.63
C GLY A 323 -5.12 15.37 -44.35
N ARG A 324 -5.80 14.23 -44.17
CA ARG A 324 -7.21 14.19 -43.77
C ARG A 324 -7.35 14.43 -42.27
N GLN A 325 -8.50 14.97 -41.88
CA GLN A 325 -8.91 15.01 -40.48
C GLN A 325 -10.01 13.99 -40.25
N GLU A 326 -9.80 13.11 -39.27
CA GLU A 326 -10.76 12.08 -38.91
C GLU A 326 -11.08 12.18 -37.41
N LYS A 327 -12.30 11.82 -37.04
CA LYS A 327 -12.72 11.74 -35.65
C LYS A 327 -12.50 10.31 -35.14
N VAL A 328 -11.88 10.20 -33.98
CA VAL A 328 -11.66 8.93 -33.28
C VAL A 328 -12.16 9.05 -31.85
N THR A 329 -12.81 7.99 -31.37
CA THR A 329 -13.27 7.90 -29.99
C THR A 329 -12.33 7.02 -29.19
N TRP A 330 -12.03 7.45 -27.97
CA TRP A 330 -11.32 6.68 -26.96
C TRP A 330 -12.26 6.39 -25.80
N TYR A 331 -12.24 5.16 -25.29
CA TYR A 331 -13.09 4.72 -24.19
C TYR A 331 -12.22 4.38 -22.98
N LEU A 332 -12.54 4.97 -21.83
CA LEU A 332 -11.92 4.63 -20.55
C LEU A 332 -12.75 3.54 -19.89
N PHE A 333 -12.21 2.33 -19.87
CA PHE A 333 -12.77 1.23 -19.12
C PHE A 333 -12.20 1.23 -17.71
N ARG A 334 -13.06 1.08 -16.71
CA ARG A 334 -12.69 0.96 -15.31
C ARG A 334 -13.53 -0.14 -14.67
N ILE A 335 -12.94 -1.32 -14.54
CA ILE A 335 -13.60 -2.53 -14.05
C ILE A 335 -13.24 -2.72 -12.57
N PRO A 336 -14.19 -2.60 -11.62
CA PRO A 336 -13.91 -2.86 -10.21
C PRO A 336 -13.53 -4.33 -10.00
N ILE A 337 -12.44 -4.60 -9.28
CA ILE A 337 -12.02 -5.98 -9.02
C ILE A 337 -13.05 -6.77 -8.21
N SER A 338 -13.88 -6.09 -7.43
CA SER A 338 -14.96 -6.72 -6.66
C SER A 338 -16.15 -7.18 -7.52
N ASP A 339 -16.27 -6.68 -8.74
CA ASP A 339 -17.42 -6.90 -9.63
C ASP A 339 -17.12 -7.98 -10.69
N TYR A 340 -16.73 -9.17 -10.23
CA TYR A 340 -16.50 -10.32 -11.10
C TYR A 340 -17.81 -11.04 -11.43
N GLN A 341 -17.98 -11.48 -12.68
CA GLN A 341 -19.21 -12.19 -13.09
C GLN A 341 -19.16 -13.68 -12.73
N SER A 342 -17.97 -14.29 -12.70
CA SER A 342 -17.83 -15.70 -12.31
C SER A 342 -16.52 -15.97 -11.56
N LYS A 343 -16.55 -17.02 -10.73
CA LYS A 343 -15.41 -17.51 -9.96
C LYS A 343 -15.18 -18.97 -10.32
N ILE A 344 -13.98 -19.28 -10.82
CA ILE A 344 -13.55 -20.65 -11.15
C ILE A 344 -12.58 -21.13 -10.07
N GLY A 345 -12.76 -22.36 -9.59
CA GLY A 345 -11.96 -22.91 -8.50
C GLY A 345 -12.30 -22.37 -7.11
N ASN A 346 -11.57 -22.83 -6.09
CA ASN A 346 -11.77 -22.41 -4.71
C ASN A 346 -10.86 -21.24 -4.34
N MET A 347 -11.32 -20.02 -4.62
CA MET A 347 -10.67 -18.77 -4.19
C MET A 347 -11.50 -18.04 -3.15
N GLU A 348 -10.83 -17.46 -2.16
CA GLU A 348 -11.39 -16.58 -1.15
C GLU A 348 -10.59 -15.27 -1.11
N GLY A 349 -11.28 -14.15 -1.31
CA GLY A 349 -10.67 -12.82 -1.36
C GLY A 349 -9.65 -12.62 -2.50
N PHE A 350 -8.96 -11.48 -2.47
CA PHE A 350 -7.98 -11.08 -3.48
C PHE A 350 -6.53 -11.08 -2.95
N HIS A 351 -6.22 -11.97 -2.00
CA HIS A 351 -4.90 -12.03 -1.36
C HIS A 351 -3.84 -12.76 -2.19
N ASN A 352 -4.24 -13.60 -3.16
CA ASN A 352 -3.33 -14.42 -3.95
C ASN A 352 -3.70 -14.42 -5.44
N ILE A 353 -3.50 -13.28 -6.09
CA ILE A 353 -3.73 -13.04 -7.52
C ILE A 353 -2.38 -13.01 -8.24
N ARG A 354 -1.93 -14.13 -8.82
CA ARG A 354 -0.58 -14.26 -9.39
C ARG A 354 -0.49 -13.93 -10.88
N PHE A 355 -1.58 -14.09 -11.61
CA PHE A 355 -1.63 -13.95 -13.06
C PHE A 355 -2.84 -13.14 -13.50
N MET A 356 -2.67 -12.47 -14.63
CA MET A 356 -3.74 -11.88 -15.42
C MET A 356 -3.74 -12.53 -16.80
N ARG A 357 -4.89 -13.06 -17.25
CA ARG A 357 -5.09 -13.52 -18.63
C ARG A 357 -6.15 -12.68 -19.32
N MET A 358 -5.82 -12.11 -20.48
CA MET A 358 -6.77 -11.47 -21.37
C MET A 358 -7.21 -12.47 -22.42
N LEU A 359 -8.51 -12.52 -22.76
CA LEU A 359 -9.06 -13.44 -23.74
C LEU A 359 -10.09 -12.74 -24.62
N LEU A 360 -9.97 -12.90 -25.93
CA LEU A 360 -10.90 -12.39 -26.93
C LEU A 360 -11.68 -13.55 -27.53
N THR A 361 -13.00 -13.41 -27.66
CA THR A 361 -13.88 -14.44 -28.25
C THR A 361 -15.14 -13.79 -28.85
N GLY A 362 -15.96 -14.55 -29.59
CA GLY A 362 -17.21 -14.06 -30.15
C GLY A 362 -17.09 -13.26 -31.46
N PHE A 363 -15.88 -12.94 -31.91
CA PHE A 363 -15.63 -12.18 -33.15
C PHE A 363 -15.79 -13.06 -34.40
N LYS A 364 -16.41 -12.49 -35.45
CA LYS A 364 -16.53 -13.15 -36.76
C LYS A 364 -15.51 -12.67 -37.79
N GLN A 365 -14.92 -11.50 -37.55
CA GLN A 365 -14.01 -10.82 -38.46
C GLN A 365 -12.72 -10.46 -37.71
N PRO A 366 -11.58 -10.35 -38.40
CA PRO A 366 -10.35 -9.86 -37.80
C PRO A 366 -10.52 -8.47 -37.19
N GLN A 367 -10.01 -8.29 -35.97
CA GLN A 367 -10.13 -7.03 -35.24
C GLN A 367 -8.81 -6.64 -34.59
N VAL A 368 -8.49 -5.34 -34.61
CA VAL A 368 -7.33 -4.77 -33.92
C VAL A 368 -7.81 -3.90 -32.77
N PHE A 369 -7.31 -4.16 -31.57
CA PHE A 369 -7.56 -3.39 -30.36
C PHE A 369 -6.30 -2.62 -30.00
N ARG A 370 -6.44 -1.33 -29.68
CA ARG A 370 -5.30 -0.46 -29.35
C ARG A 370 -5.50 0.12 -27.96
N PHE A 371 -4.76 -0.40 -27.00
CA PHE A 371 -4.78 0.05 -25.62
C PHE A 371 -3.70 1.12 -25.45
N ALA A 372 -4.09 2.37 -25.19
CA ALA A 372 -3.14 3.43 -24.89
C ALA A 372 -2.55 3.29 -23.48
N THR A 373 -3.37 2.83 -22.55
CA THR A 373 -2.96 2.44 -21.20
C THR A 373 -3.65 1.13 -20.86
N LEU A 374 -3.02 0.32 -20.00
CA LEU A 374 -3.63 -0.86 -19.38
C LEU A 374 -2.91 -1.10 -18.06
N GLY A 375 -3.64 -1.01 -16.95
CA GLY A 375 -3.03 -1.12 -15.63
C GLY A 375 -4.00 -1.52 -14.53
N LEU A 376 -3.42 -1.96 -13.42
CA LEU A 376 -4.12 -2.18 -12.16
C LEU A 376 -4.00 -0.90 -11.33
N VAL A 377 -5.12 -0.26 -11.05
CA VAL A 377 -5.16 1.04 -10.36
C VAL A 377 -5.49 0.86 -8.89
N ARG A 378 -4.65 1.44 -8.04
CA ARG A 378 -4.84 1.52 -6.60
C ARG A 378 -5.82 2.64 -6.26
N SER A 379 -6.74 2.39 -5.34
CA SER A 379 -7.59 3.43 -4.74
C SER A 379 -7.33 3.56 -3.24
N GLU A 380 -7.10 4.80 -2.78
CA GLU A 380 -7.03 5.11 -1.35
C GLU A 380 -8.41 5.11 -0.67
N TRP A 381 -9.46 5.33 -1.46
CA TRP A 381 -10.85 5.36 -1.02
C TRP A 381 -11.56 4.08 -1.41
N ARG A 382 -12.33 3.51 -0.49
CA ARG A 382 -13.06 2.26 -0.67
C ARG A 382 -14.55 2.48 -0.51
N ASN A 383 -15.36 1.79 -1.30
CA ASN A 383 -16.81 1.78 -1.12
C ASN A 383 -17.19 1.16 0.23
N TYR A 384 -18.08 1.82 0.97
CA TYR A 384 -18.66 1.28 2.19
C TYR A 384 -19.93 0.48 1.86
N ASN A 385 -19.82 -0.85 1.88
CA ASN A 385 -20.84 -1.78 1.38
C ASN A 385 -21.85 -2.23 2.44
N SER A 386 -21.99 -1.49 3.54
CA SER A 386 -22.92 -1.81 4.62
C SER A 386 -23.85 -0.63 4.88
N ASP A 387 -25.05 -0.91 5.37
CA ASP A 387 -25.99 0.15 5.74
C ASP A 387 -25.45 0.96 6.94
N LEU A 388 -25.47 2.29 6.85
CA LEU A 388 -24.88 3.16 7.87
C LEU A 388 -25.69 3.16 9.17
N ALA A 389 -27.01 2.93 9.09
CA ALA A 389 -27.90 2.96 10.24
C ALA A 389 -27.95 1.61 10.98
N THR A 390 -28.05 0.50 10.25
CA THR A 390 -28.22 -0.86 10.78
C THR A 390 -26.92 -1.68 10.79
N GLY A 391 -25.98 -1.39 9.88
CA GLY A 391 -24.76 -2.18 9.65
C GLY A 391 -25.01 -3.51 8.96
N GLY A 392 -26.25 -3.77 8.55
CA GLY A 392 -26.59 -4.92 7.72
C GLY A 392 -26.26 -4.68 6.26
N SER A 393 -26.84 -5.52 5.41
CA SER A 393 -26.78 -5.35 3.96
C SER A 393 -27.38 -4.02 3.54
N LEU A 394 -26.77 -3.37 2.54
CA LEU A 394 -27.33 -2.17 1.91
C LEU A 394 -28.74 -2.46 1.39
N THR A 395 -29.65 -1.53 1.65
CA THR A 395 -31.00 -1.54 1.09
C THR A 395 -31.06 -0.65 -0.17
N GLY A 396 -31.92 -1.04 -1.11
CA GLY A 396 -32.19 -0.29 -2.34
C GLY A 396 -31.26 -0.58 -3.51
N SER A 397 -31.64 -0.12 -4.71
CA SER A 397 -30.87 -0.33 -5.95
C SER A 397 -29.77 0.70 -6.19
N GLY A 398 -29.67 1.74 -5.35
CA GLY A 398 -28.73 2.85 -5.56
C GLY A 398 -27.27 2.40 -5.53
N GLN A 399 -26.49 2.86 -6.51
CA GLN A 399 -25.08 2.53 -6.68
C GLN A 399 -24.20 3.77 -6.51
N LEU A 400 -22.97 3.56 -6.04
CA LEU A 400 -21.94 4.60 -5.96
C LEU A 400 -20.69 4.11 -6.67
N SER A 401 -20.23 4.91 -7.63
CA SER A 401 -18.97 4.71 -8.31
C SER A 401 -17.98 5.82 -7.91
N ILE A 402 -16.73 5.41 -7.64
CA ILE A 402 -15.65 6.32 -7.26
C ILE A 402 -14.76 6.52 -8.47
N THR A 403 -14.54 7.77 -8.83
CA THR A 403 -13.58 8.13 -9.85
C THR A 403 -12.68 9.29 -9.43
N ALA A 404 -11.76 9.67 -10.31
CA ALA A 404 -10.92 10.84 -10.13
C ALA A 404 -11.14 11.72 -11.36
N VAL A 405 -11.37 13.01 -11.12
CA VAL A 405 -11.41 14.02 -12.17
C VAL A 405 -10.16 14.86 -12.04
N ASN A 406 -9.49 15.15 -13.16
CA ASN A 406 -8.21 15.84 -13.13
C ASN A 406 -8.08 16.86 -14.26
N ILE A 407 -7.15 17.81 -14.08
CA ILE A 407 -6.96 18.92 -15.02
C ILE A 407 -6.37 18.46 -16.36
N GLU A 408 -5.58 17.39 -16.37
CA GLU A 408 -4.91 16.90 -17.58
C GLU A 408 -5.84 16.16 -18.54
N GLU A 409 -6.83 15.43 -18.01
CA GLU A 409 -7.74 14.55 -18.75
C GLU A 409 -9.13 15.17 -18.90
N ASN A 410 -9.69 15.75 -17.83
CA ASN A 410 -11.08 16.19 -17.74
C ASN A 410 -11.27 17.71 -17.89
N GLY A 411 -10.23 18.43 -18.30
CA GLY A 411 -10.28 19.89 -18.52
C GLY A 411 -11.26 20.34 -19.63
N ASN A 412 -11.71 19.42 -20.48
CA ASN A 412 -12.68 19.66 -21.57
C ASN A 412 -13.95 18.77 -21.45
N ARG A 413 -14.21 18.20 -20.28
CA ARG A 413 -15.35 17.31 -20.02
C ARG A 413 -16.70 18.06 -20.05
N THR A 414 -17.78 17.34 -20.33
CA THR A 414 -19.19 17.75 -20.14
C THR A 414 -19.86 16.91 -19.04
N PRO A 415 -20.90 17.41 -18.32
CA PRO A 415 -21.57 18.71 -18.48
C PRO A 415 -20.79 19.90 -17.89
N VAL A 416 -19.92 19.66 -16.90
CA VAL A 416 -18.98 20.66 -16.36
C VAL A 416 -17.56 20.18 -16.58
N ASN A 417 -16.70 21.08 -17.07
CA ASN A 417 -15.29 20.78 -17.24
C ASN A 417 -14.52 20.99 -15.93
N TYR A 418 -13.49 20.17 -15.70
CA TYR A 418 -12.70 20.28 -14.48
C TYR A 418 -11.80 21.52 -14.50
N VAL A 419 -11.98 22.40 -13.50
CA VAL A 419 -11.11 23.55 -13.24
C VAL A 419 -10.61 23.48 -11.80
N MET A 420 -9.36 23.90 -11.56
CA MET A 420 -8.79 23.89 -10.20
C MET A 420 -9.60 24.77 -9.23
N PRO A 421 -9.80 24.36 -7.96
CA PRO A 421 -10.48 25.19 -6.98
C PRO A 421 -9.79 26.55 -6.78
N PRO A 422 -10.51 27.66 -6.53
CA PRO A 422 -9.91 28.97 -6.31
C PRO A 422 -8.80 28.97 -5.25
N GLY A 423 -7.66 29.61 -5.56
CA GLY A 423 -6.50 29.68 -4.66
C GLY A 423 -5.59 28.44 -4.66
N VAL A 424 -5.98 27.36 -5.36
CA VAL A 424 -5.14 26.19 -5.60
C VAL A 424 -4.29 26.41 -6.85
N THR A 425 -3.02 26.01 -6.78
CA THR A 425 -2.06 26.09 -7.87
C THR A 425 -1.36 24.74 -8.04
N ARG A 426 -1.09 24.34 -9.29
CA ARG A 426 -0.34 23.11 -9.57
C ARG A 426 1.05 23.16 -8.94
N VAL A 427 1.47 22.04 -8.39
CA VAL A 427 2.83 21.89 -7.84
C VAL A 427 3.82 21.88 -8.98
N ILE A 428 4.92 22.61 -8.84
CA ILE A 428 6.01 22.62 -9.81
C ILE A 428 7.06 21.63 -9.34
N ASP A 429 7.46 20.70 -10.20
CA ASP A 429 8.57 19.79 -9.92
C ASP A 429 9.92 20.50 -10.18
N PRO A 430 10.72 20.80 -9.13
CA PRO A 430 12.01 21.47 -9.31
C PRO A 430 13.14 20.49 -9.71
N SER A 431 12.86 19.18 -9.81
CA SER A 431 13.88 18.17 -10.12
C SER A 431 14.30 18.17 -11.59
N GLN A 432 13.50 18.76 -12.48
CA GLN A 432 13.76 18.81 -13.91
C GLN A 432 14.29 20.19 -14.37
N PRO A 433 15.12 20.24 -15.44
CA PRO A 433 15.60 21.51 -16.00
C PRO A 433 14.49 22.42 -16.54
N GLN A 434 13.33 21.84 -16.88
CA GLN A 434 12.12 22.55 -17.26
C GLN A 434 11.14 22.54 -16.09
N LEU A 435 10.56 23.71 -15.76
CA LEU A 435 9.49 23.81 -14.78
C LEU A 435 8.27 23.08 -15.34
N ARG A 436 7.99 21.89 -14.80
CA ARG A 436 6.82 21.09 -15.14
C ARG A 436 5.79 21.23 -14.04
N GLN A 437 4.53 21.39 -14.43
CA GLN A 437 3.41 21.34 -13.49
C GLN A 437 2.93 19.90 -13.31
N GLU A 438 2.83 19.46 -12.07
CA GLU A 438 2.25 18.15 -11.72
C GLU A 438 0.73 18.15 -11.94
N ASN A 439 0.15 16.97 -12.10
CA ASN A 439 -1.29 16.82 -12.25
C ASN A 439 -2.02 17.22 -10.95
N GLU A 440 -3.23 17.72 -11.09
CA GLU A 440 -4.11 18.13 -10.00
C GLU A 440 -5.46 17.42 -10.19
N GLN A 441 -5.95 16.78 -9.13
CA GLN A 441 -7.06 15.85 -9.20
C GLN A 441 -8.00 15.99 -8.00
N ALA A 442 -9.30 15.82 -8.24
CA ALA A 442 -10.34 15.70 -7.24
C ALA A 442 -10.97 14.30 -7.27
N LEU A 443 -11.52 13.91 -6.13
CA LEU A 443 -12.30 12.69 -5.98
C LEU A 443 -13.71 12.91 -6.53
N SER A 444 -14.17 12.09 -7.47
CA SER A 444 -15.53 12.13 -7.99
C SER A 444 -16.37 10.96 -7.44
N LEU A 445 -17.52 11.31 -6.91
CA LEU A 445 -18.52 10.41 -6.35
C LEU A 445 -19.77 10.46 -7.23
N LYS A 446 -19.92 9.48 -8.13
CA LYS A 446 -21.08 9.40 -9.00
C LYS A 446 -22.08 8.40 -8.44
N VAL A 447 -23.26 8.93 -8.12
CA VAL A 447 -24.37 8.19 -7.52
C VAL A 447 -25.47 8.01 -8.55
N GLU A 448 -25.96 6.77 -8.66
CA GLU A 448 -27.06 6.41 -9.54
C GLU A 448 -28.22 5.82 -8.74
N GLN A 449 -29.44 6.27 -9.04
CA GLN A 449 -30.68 5.73 -8.47
C GLN A 449 -30.72 5.70 -6.93
N LEU A 450 -30.23 6.74 -6.26
CA LEU A 450 -30.26 6.83 -4.80
C LEU A 450 -31.68 7.13 -4.31
N GLU A 451 -32.26 6.19 -3.59
CA GLU A 451 -33.60 6.30 -3.00
C GLU A 451 -33.68 7.40 -1.93
N ALA A 452 -34.89 7.90 -1.68
CA ALA A 452 -35.16 8.93 -0.69
C ALA A 452 -34.70 8.51 0.73
N GLY A 453 -33.94 9.38 1.40
CA GLY A 453 -33.39 9.14 2.74
C GLY A 453 -32.22 8.14 2.79
N ASN A 454 -31.87 7.51 1.68
CA ASN A 454 -30.76 6.57 1.61
C ASN A 454 -29.43 7.31 1.40
N SER A 455 -28.33 6.65 1.71
CA SER A 455 -26.98 7.21 1.54
C SER A 455 -25.99 6.16 1.04
N ARG A 456 -24.96 6.64 0.34
CA ARG A 456 -23.82 5.84 -0.08
C ARG A 456 -22.55 6.56 0.32
N ALA A 457 -21.55 5.81 0.75
CA ALA A 457 -20.34 6.38 1.29
C ALA A 457 -19.10 5.62 0.86
N ILE A 458 -17.99 6.32 0.97
CA ILE A 458 -16.66 5.81 0.80
C ILE A 458 -15.86 6.09 2.06
N TYR A 459 -14.83 5.30 2.30
CA TYR A 459 -13.98 5.48 3.46
C TYR A 459 -12.52 5.26 3.14
N LYS A 460 -11.69 5.86 3.98
CA LYS A 460 -10.24 5.71 3.98
C LYS A 460 -9.77 5.47 5.42
N GLY A 461 -8.85 4.52 5.58
CA GLY A 461 -8.11 4.35 6.82
C GLY A 461 -7.18 5.54 7.07
N ALA A 462 -7.26 6.12 8.26
CA ALA A 462 -6.51 7.29 8.68
C ALA A 462 -5.75 7.00 9.97
N MET A 463 -4.73 7.81 10.26
CA MET A 463 -4.08 7.82 11.57
C MET A 463 -3.59 9.24 11.83
N HIS A 464 -4.55 10.14 12.10
CA HIS A 464 -4.29 11.57 12.26
C HIS A 464 -4.71 12.08 13.64
N ASP A 465 -3.89 12.98 14.20
CA ASP A 465 -4.21 13.80 15.37
C ASP A 465 -4.52 15.23 14.90
N LEU A 466 -5.80 15.61 14.98
CA LEU A 466 -6.28 16.91 14.51
C LEU A 466 -6.25 17.99 15.59
N ARG A 467 -5.91 17.67 16.85
CA ARG A 467 -6.08 18.59 18.00
C ARG A 467 -5.24 19.85 17.95
N ARG A 468 -4.16 19.85 17.17
CA ARG A 468 -3.25 21.00 17.00
C ARG A 468 -3.68 21.95 15.88
N TYR A 469 -4.74 21.61 15.16
CA TYR A 469 -5.34 22.40 14.10
C TYR A 469 -6.69 22.94 14.56
N LYS A 470 -7.10 24.09 14.02
CA LYS A 470 -8.37 24.72 14.38
C LYS A 470 -9.46 24.49 13.34
N ARG A 471 -9.10 24.36 12.06
CA ARG A 471 -10.07 24.28 10.97
C ARG A 471 -9.76 23.13 10.01
N LEU A 472 -10.82 22.44 9.59
CA LEU A 472 -10.81 21.47 8.51
C LEU A 472 -11.49 22.11 7.28
N GLN A 473 -10.77 22.15 6.18
CA GLN A 473 -11.22 22.78 4.94
C GLN A 473 -11.27 21.77 3.80
N MET A 474 -12.28 21.88 2.95
CA MET A 474 -12.44 21.01 1.79
C MET A 474 -13.32 21.70 0.74
N PHE A 475 -12.98 21.56 -0.53
CA PHE A 475 -13.80 22.05 -1.63
C PHE A 475 -14.75 20.96 -2.10
N VAL A 476 -15.98 21.35 -2.38
CA VAL A 476 -17.01 20.43 -2.87
C VAL A 476 -17.72 21.05 -4.06
N HIS A 477 -17.94 20.23 -5.07
CA HIS A 477 -18.69 20.55 -6.28
C HIS A 477 -19.80 19.52 -6.44
N ALA A 478 -20.94 19.92 -6.98
CA ALA A 478 -22.03 19.02 -7.32
C ALA A 478 -22.60 19.38 -8.69
N GLU A 479 -22.85 18.38 -9.51
CA GLU A 479 -23.43 18.53 -10.84
C GLU A 479 -24.53 17.49 -11.12
N GLN A 480 -25.35 17.82 -12.12
CA GLN A 480 -26.33 16.89 -12.66
C GLN A 480 -25.63 15.89 -13.58
N PRO A 481 -26.03 14.60 -13.59
CA PRO A 481 -25.44 13.64 -14.49
C PRO A 481 -25.90 13.90 -15.93
N GLU A 482 -25.04 13.56 -16.88
CA GLU A 482 -25.33 13.69 -18.32
C GLU A 482 -26.61 12.91 -18.69
N GLY A 483 -27.53 13.57 -19.41
CA GLY A 483 -28.79 12.96 -19.86
C GLY A 483 -29.95 12.99 -18.84
N ASP A 484 -29.74 13.50 -17.62
CA ASP A 484 -30.79 13.66 -16.60
C ASP A 484 -31.10 15.12 -16.23
N ALA A 485 -30.95 16.01 -17.23
CA ALA A 485 -31.07 17.45 -17.05
C ALA A 485 -32.42 17.86 -16.42
N GLY A 486 -32.36 18.60 -15.33
CA GLY A 486 -33.51 19.21 -14.65
C GLY A 486 -34.23 18.36 -13.60
N ARG A 487 -33.75 17.14 -13.29
CA ARG A 487 -34.34 16.32 -12.21
C ARG A 487 -33.80 16.61 -10.82
N LEU A 488 -32.54 17.03 -10.73
CA LEU A 488 -31.84 17.30 -9.47
C LEU A 488 -31.91 18.80 -9.15
N GLN A 489 -32.27 19.15 -7.90
CA GLN A 489 -32.37 20.53 -7.43
C GLN A 489 -31.39 20.80 -6.28
N ASP A 490 -31.12 22.09 -6.01
CA ASP A 490 -30.28 22.50 -4.88
C ASP A 490 -30.85 21.95 -3.56
N GLY A 491 -29.99 21.35 -2.74
CA GLY A 491 -30.36 20.73 -1.47
C GLY A 491 -30.95 19.31 -1.56
N ASP A 492 -31.23 18.78 -2.76
CA ASP A 492 -31.69 17.39 -2.93
C ASP A 492 -30.64 16.38 -2.45
N LEU A 493 -29.36 16.68 -2.66
CA LEU A 493 -28.23 15.89 -2.19
C LEU A 493 -27.45 16.64 -1.12
N SER A 494 -27.04 15.92 -0.08
CA SER A 494 -26.07 16.40 0.91
C SER A 494 -24.79 15.58 0.84
N LEU A 495 -23.65 16.27 0.94
CA LEU A 495 -22.40 15.62 1.30
C LEU A 495 -22.33 15.49 2.82
N PHE A 496 -21.90 14.34 3.33
CA PHE A 496 -21.49 14.23 4.72
C PHE A 496 -20.05 13.74 4.84
N LEU A 497 -19.33 14.30 5.81
CA LEU A 497 -17.98 13.92 6.21
C LEU A 497 -18.03 13.37 7.63
N ARG A 498 -17.70 12.09 7.78
CA ARG A 498 -17.54 11.38 9.05
C ARG A 498 -16.07 11.21 9.38
N ILE A 499 -15.69 11.59 10.59
CA ILE A 499 -14.35 11.35 11.14
C ILE A 499 -14.46 10.75 12.53
N GLY A 500 -13.67 9.71 12.81
CA GLY A 500 -13.75 9.04 14.11
C GLY A 500 -12.87 7.82 14.24
N SER A 501 -13.16 7.02 15.28
CA SER A 501 -12.46 5.75 15.54
C SER A 501 -13.11 4.57 14.82
N ASP A 502 -14.39 4.70 14.42
CA ASP A 502 -15.12 3.70 13.65
C ASP A 502 -16.15 4.35 12.68
N TYR A 503 -16.89 3.51 11.95
CA TYR A 503 -17.83 3.94 10.90
C TYR A 503 -19.23 4.35 11.42
N ARG A 504 -19.62 3.93 12.63
CA ARG A 504 -21.05 3.88 13.06
C ARG A 504 -21.32 4.20 14.53
N ASN A 505 -20.43 3.85 15.44
CA ASN A 505 -20.68 3.99 16.86
C ASN A 505 -19.94 5.18 17.47
N ASN A 506 -18.77 5.56 16.92
CA ASN A 506 -17.89 6.59 17.47
C ASN A 506 -17.38 7.51 16.35
N TYR A 507 -18.18 8.50 16.01
CA TYR A 507 -17.84 9.46 14.96
C TYR A 507 -18.40 10.86 15.23
N TYR A 508 -17.69 11.85 14.67
CA TYR A 508 -18.20 13.17 14.35
C TYR A 508 -18.65 13.18 12.89
N GLU A 509 -19.85 13.68 12.60
CA GLU A 509 -20.36 13.88 11.24
C GLU A 509 -20.64 15.36 11.03
N MET A 510 -20.25 15.87 9.87
CA MET A 510 -20.73 17.12 9.34
C MET A 510 -21.46 16.84 8.04
N GLU A 511 -22.63 17.42 7.87
CA GLU A 511 -23.49 17.28 6.70
C GLU A 511 -23.79 18.65 6.10
N LEU A 512 -23.64 18.75 4.78
CA LEU A 512 -23.82 19.97 4.00
C LEU A 512 -24.74 19.69 2.80
N PRO A 513 -25.95 20.28 2.75
CA PRO A 513 -26.78 20.33 1.54
C PRO A 513 -26.02 21.02 0.40
N LEU A 514 -26.01 20.41 -0.78
CA LEU A 514 -25.20 20.86 -1.91
C LEU A 514 -26.00 21.76 -2.84
N SER A 515 -25.36 22.84 -3.27
CA SER A 515 -25.81 23.68 -4.40
C SER A 515 -25.22 23.14 -5.71
N LEU A 516 -26.01 23.10 -6.77
CA LEU A 516 -25.60 22.57 -8.05
C LEU A 516 -24.86 23.61 -8.88
N THR A 517 -23.83 23.17 -9.59
CA THR A 517 -23.16 23.98 -10.60
C THR A 517 -23.97 23.93 -11.89
N PRO A 518 -24.26 25.09 -12.52
CA PRO A 518 -24.91 25.12 -13.82
C PRO A 518 -24.07 24.37 -14.88
N GLU A 519 -24.73 23.67 -15.80
CA GLU A 519 -24.07 23.09 -16.95
C GLU A 519 -23.37 24.17 -17.79
N GLY A 520 -22.15 23.89 -18.24
CA GLY A 520 -21.38 24.82 -19.06
C GLY A 520 -19.88 24.58 -19.02
N HIS A 521 -19.18 25.29 -19.89
CA HIS A 521 -17.72 25.28 -19.95
C HIS A 521 -17.16 26.54 -19.27
N TYR A 522 -16.32 26.32 -18.27
CA TYR A 522 -15.76 27.33 -17.38
C TYR A 522 -14.28 27.56 -17.67
N SER A 523 -13.84 28.82 -17.61
CA SER A 523 -12.43 29.14 -17.86
C SER A 523 -11.56 28.86 -16.62
N PRO A 524 -10.45 28.11 -16.74
CA PRO A 524 -9.53 27.89 -15.62
C PRO A 524 -8.74 29.15 -15.25
N TYR A 525 -8.75 30.18 -16.09
CA TYR A 525 -8.01 31.43 -15.88
C TYR A 525 -8.84 32.54 -15.22
N ILE A 526 -10.15 32.36 -15.11
CA ILE A 526 -11.08 33.36 -14.55
C ILE A 526 -11.56 32.88 -13.18
N ASN A 527 -11.20 33.58 -12.10
CA ASN A 527 -11.61 33.19 -10.75
C ASN A 527 -13.14 33.14 -10.57
N ALA A 528 -13.89 34.05 -11.19
CA ALA A 528 -15.35 34.04 -11.14
C ALA A 528 -15.98 32.78 -11.76
N ASP A 529 -15.31 32.13 -12.72
CA ASP A 529 -15.77 30.86 -13.28
C ASP A 529 -15.35 29.68 -12.40
N ARG A 530 -14.13 29.73 -11.82
CA ARG A 530 -13.69 28.74 -10.82
C ARG A 530 -14.61 28.72 -9.59
N GLU A 531 -15.10 29.88 -9.16
CA GLU A 531 -16.06 30.02 -8.05
C GLU A 531 -17.47 29.53 -8.40
N LYS A 532 -17.84 29.42 -9.69
CA LYS A 532 -19.09 28.78 -10.08
C LYS A 532 -18.98 27.26 -9.99
N VAL A 533 -17.85 26.70 -10.41
CA VAL A 533 -17.58 25.25 -10.29
C VAL A 533 -17.37 24.85 -8.84
N TRP A 534 -16.67 25.65 -8.06
CA TRP A 534 -16.44 25.43 -6.63
C TRP A 534 -17.12 26.52 -5.80
N PRO A 535 -18.46 26.46 -5.66
CA PRO A 535 -19.22 27.51 -5.00
C PRO A 535 -18.87 27.59 -3.52
N GLU A 536 -18.82 28.82 -2.99
CA GLU A 536 -18.52 29.06 -1.58
C GLU A 536 -19.56 28.42 -0.65
N ALA A 537 -20.81 28.30 -1.09
CA ALA A 537 -21.87 27.59 -0.37
C ALA A 537 -21.55 26.10 -0.14
N ASN A 538 -20.83 25.47 -1.06
CA ASN A 538 -20.39 24.07 -0.93
C ASN A 538 -19.01 23.95 -0.26
N ARG A 539 -18.32 25.07 0.02
CA ARG A 539 -16.99 25.03 0.64
C ARG A 539 -17.14 24.65 2.10
N ILE A 540 -16.53 23.53 2.46
CA ILE A 540 -16.44 23.10 3.85
C ILE A 540 -15.31 23.88 4.49
N ASP A 541 -15.66 24.69 5.48
CA ASP A 541 -14.73 25.37 6.36
C ASP A 541 -15.23 25.20 7.79
N LEU A 542 -14.76 24.13 8.44
CA LEU A 542 -15.30 23.62 9.70
C LEU A 542 -14.33 23.91 10.85
N PRO A 543 -14.70 24.77 11.81
CA PRO A 543 -13.99 24.86 13.08
C PRO A 543 -14.11 23.55 13.85
N LEU A 544 -12.97 22.91 14.14
CA LEU A 544 -12.94 21.62 14.85
C LEU A 544 -13.44 21.73 16.30
N GLU A 545 -13.39 22.92 16.88
CA GLU A 545 -13.93 23.21 18.22
C GLU A 545 -15.46 23.01 18.28
N LEU A 546 -16.18 23.15 17.15
CA LEU A 546 -17.62 22.89 17.13
C LEU A 546 -17.93 21.43 17.51
N PHE A 547 -17.09 20.49 17.12
CA PHE A 547 -17.27 19.09 17.49
C PHE A 547 -17.09 18.86 18.98
N THR A 548 -16.06 19.46 19.59
CA THR A 548 -15.81 19.32 21.03
C THR A 548 -16.89 20.03 21.85
N GLN A 549 -17.37 21.20 21.41
CA GLN A 549 -18.48 21.91 22.04
C GLN A 549 -19.80 21.14 21.95
N LEU A 550 -20.12 20.57 20.78
CA LEU A 550 -21.31 19.73 20.58
C LEU A 550 -21.29 18.51 21.50
N LYS A 551 -20.14 17.84 21.58
CA LYS A 551 -19.89 16.72 22.49
C LYS A 551 -20.10 17.11 23.95
N LEU A 552 -19.50 18.22 24.40
CA LEU A 552 -19.65 18.75 25.76
C LEU A 552 -21.11 19.08 26.09
N LYS A 553 -21.87 19.64 25.14
CA LYS A 553 -23.29 19.97 25.31
C LYS A 553 -24.14 18.72 25.42
N ARG A 554 -23.93 17.73 24.54
CA ARG A 554 -24.60 16.42 24.64
C ARG A 554 -24.32 15.76 26.00
N ASP A 555 -23.07 15.75 26.45
CA ASP A 555 -22.70 15.09 27.71
C ASP A 555 -23.37 15.73 28.93
N ARG A 556 -23.61 17.05 28.88
CA ARG A 556 -24.43 17.75 29.87
C ARG A 556 -25.88 17.28 29.85
N LEU A 557 -26.50 17.24 28.67
CA LEU A 557 -27.90 16.80 28.51
C LEU A 557 -28.10 15.32 28.90
N LEU A 558 -27.10 14.47 28.67
CA LEU A 558 -27.09 13.07 29.12
C LEU A 558 -27.11 12.97 30.66
N LYS A 559 -26.34 13.81 31.35
CA LYS A 559 -26.35 13.89 32.83
C LYS A 559 -27.68 14.41 33.36
N GLU A 560 -28.33 15.31 32.63
CA GLU A 560 -29.65 15.87 32.97
C GLU A 560 -30.81 14.90 32.62
N GLY A 561 -30.54 13.81 31.91
CA GLY A 561 -31.54 12.82 31.49
C GLY A 561 -32.39 13.23 30.29
N GLU A 562 -32.01 14.31 29.59
CA GLU A 562 -32.73 14.83 28.42
C GLU A 562 -32.32 14.15 27.10
N GLN A 563 -31.29 13.30 27.12
CA GLN A 563 -30.78 12.55 25.97
C GLN A 563 -30.80 11.03 26.24
N SER A 564 -31.11 10.25 25.21
CA SER A 564 -31.38 8.80 25.35
C SER A 564 -30.13 7.92 25.52
N GLY A 565 -28.93 8.43 25.19
CA GLY A 565 -27.67 7.72 25.40
C GLY A 565 -26.55 8.13 24.44
N TYR A 566 -25.31 7.74 24.73
CA TYR A 566 -24.13 8.11 23.94
C TYR A 566 -24.18 7.64 22.48
N TYR A 567 -24.77 6.48 22.19
CA TYR A 567 -24.86 5.92 20.82
C TYR A 567 -26.05 6.44 20.02
N THR A 568 -26.87 7.33 20.58
CA THR A 568 -27.92 8.01 19.82
C THR A 568 -27.30 9.25 19.16
N PRO A 569 -27.43 9.43 17.84
CA PRO A 569 -26.87 10.61 17.17
C PRO A 569 -27.46 11.90 17.75
N TYR A 570 -26.60 12.78 18.21
CA TYR A 570 -26.98 14.11 18.69
C TYR A 570 -26.53 15.16 17.66
N SER A 571 -27.49 15.89 17.10
CA SER A 571 -27.23 16.80 15.98
C SER A 571 -27.71 18.22 16.25
N GLU A 572 -26.93 19.21 15.83
CA GLU A 572 -27.28 20.62 15.84
C GLU A 572 -26.93 21.29 14.51
N ALA A 573 -27.61 22.40 14.20
CA ALA A 573 -27.20 23.27 13.12
C ALA A 573 -25.92 23.99 13.52
N ASP A 574 -25.01 24.16 12.57
CA ASP A 574 -23.82 24.95 12.78
C ASP A 574 -24.18 26.44 12.97
N PRO A 575 -23.67 27.11 14.03
CA PRO A 575 -23.93 28.53 14.27
C PRO A 575 -23.49 29.46 13.14
N ASP A 576 -22.40 29.14 12.43
CA ASP A 576 -21.83 30.00 11.39
C ASP A 576 -22.51 29.78 10.03
N GLN A 577 -23.00 28.55 9.77
CA GLN A 577 -23.73 28.17 8.56
C GLN A 577 -24.93 27.30 8.92
N THR A 578 -26.12 27.90 9.04
CA THR A 578 -27.33 27.20 9.53
C THR A 578 -27.80 26.04 8.65
N GLU A 579 -27.37 26.00 7.38
CA GLU A 579 -27.68 24.90 6.46
C GLU A 579 -26.82 23.65 6.72
N ARG A 580 -25.67 23.82 7.39
CA ARG A 580 -24.78 22.74 7.78
C ARG A 580 -25.22 22.14 9.10
N ARG A 581 -25.24 20.80 9.17
CA ARG A 581 -25.57 20.05 10.39
C ARG A 581 -24.35 19.32 10.91
N ILE A 582 -24.09 19.42 12.20
CA ILE A 582 -23.02 18.73 12.92
C ILE A 582 -23.63 17.72 13.88
N THR A 583 -23.08 16.51 13.89
CA THR A 583 -23.59 15.37 14.66
C THR A 583 -22.46 14.69 15.40
N VAL A 584 -22.74 14.23 16.62
CA VAL A 584 -21.83 13.38 17.41
C VAL A 584 -22.53 12.10 17.83
N THR A 585 -21.87 10.96 17.64
CA THR A 585 -22.33 9.64 18.10
C THR A 585 -21.20 8.92 18.82
N GLY A 586 -21.48 8.34 19.99
CA GLY A 586 -20.53 7.65 20.86
C GLY A 586 -19.53 8.57 21.53
N ASN A 587 -18.30 8.10 21.71
CA ASN A 587 -17.21 8.90 22.26
C ASN A 587 -16.04 9.02 21.26
N PRO A 588 -16.24 9.71 20.11
CA PRO A 588 -15.17 9.92 19.13
C PRO A 588 -14.08 10.83 19.72
N SER A 589 -12.90 10.79 19.10
CA SER A 589 -11.78 11.65 19.47
C SER A 589 -11.06 12.19 18.25
N LEU A 590 -10.76 13.50 18.27
CA LEU A 590 -9.88 14.17 17.31
C LEU A 590 -8.40 13.81 17.50
N ALA A 591 -8.02 13.18 18.62
CA ALA A 591 -6.65 12.75 18.89
C ALA A 591 -6.22 11.54 18.04
N GLU A 592 -7.16 10.67 17.71
CA GLU A 592 -6.91 9.40 17.03
C GLU A 592 -8.02 9.12 16.02
N ILE A 593 -7.94 9.80 14.88
CA ILE A 593 -8.86 9.57 13.77
C ILE A 593 -8.36 8.38 12.97
N LYS A 594 -9.11 7.27 13.06
CA LYS A 594 -8.82 5.99 12.39
C LYS A 594 -9.52 5.87 11.05
N VAL A 595 -10.63 6.57 10.90
CA VAL A 595 -11.48 6.50 9.71
C VAL A 595 -11.88 7.90 9.32
N MET A 596 -11.75 8.18 8.02
CA MET A 596 -12.41 9.29 7.36
C MET A 596 -13.37 8.72 6.32
N MET A 597 -14.61 9.16 6.34
CA MET A 597 -15.67 8.68 5.45
C MET A 597 -16.38 9.87 4.82
N ILE A 598 -16.55 9.81 3.51
CA ILE A 598 -17.27 10.81 2.73
C ILE A 598 -18.45 10.11 2.10
N GLY A 599 -19.65 10.69 2.18
CA GLY A 599 -20.81 10.11 1.53
C GLY A 599 -21.79 11.13 1.03
N ILE A 600 -22.73 10.63 0.24
CA ILE A 600 -23.82 11.39 -0.36
C ILE A 600 -25.12 10.84 0.20
N ARG A 601 -25.99 11.75 0.65
CA ARG A 601 -27.32 11.45 1.19
C ARG A 601 -28.37 12.13 0.33
N ASN A 602 -29.44 11.40 0.00
CA ASN A 602 -30.58 11.98 -0.70
C ASN A 602 -31.61 12.48 0.31
N ASN A 603 -31.79 13.79 0.37
CA ASN A 603 -32.76 14.46 1.23
C ASN A 603 -34.12 14.64 0.55
N SER A 604 -34.19 14.44 -0.76
CA SER A 604 -35.43 14.57 -1.52
C SER A 604 -36.36 13.36 -1.29
N ALA A 605 -37.65 13.55 -1.55
CA ALA A 605 -38.65 12.48 -1.46
C ALA A 605 -38.63 11.53 -2.67
N ALA A 606 -37.80 11.78 -3.67
CA ALA A 606 -37.74 11.02 -4.91
C ALA A 606 -36.34 10.44 -5.13
N THR A 607 -36.23 9.43 -5.99
CA THR A 607 -34.93 8.88 -6.37
C THR A 607 -34.11 9.92 -7.15
N ARG A 608 -32.83 10.05 -6.81
CA ARG A 608 -31.90 11.01 -7.40
C ARG A 608 -30.60 10.36 -7.84
N SER A 609 -30.03 10.90 -8.91
CA SER A 609 -28.69 10.60 -9.39
C SER A 609 -27.92 11.92 -9.47
N GLY A 610 -26.61 11.88 -9.25
CA GLY A 610 -25.77 13.08 -9.20
C GLY A 610 -24.30 12.73 -9.10
N GLU A 611 -23.46 13.68 -9.48
CA GLU A 611 -22.02 13.56 -9.34
C GLU A 611 -21.50 14.67 -8.43
N VAL A 612 -20.67 14.28 -7.45
CA VAL A 612 -20.12 15.21 -6.45
C VAL A 612 -18.61 15.07 -6.46
N TRP A 613 -17.91 16.18 -6.64
CA TRP A 613 -16.46 16.21 -6.55
C TRP A 613 -15.99 16.78 -5.22
N VAL A 614 -14.92 16.21 -4.69
CA VAL A 614 -14.34 16.62 -3.43
C VAL A 614 -12.84 16.80 -3.61
N ASN A 615 -12.34 17.96 -3.20
CA ASN A 615 -10.94 18.32 -3.42
C ASN A 615 -10.31 19.03 -2.21
N GLU A 616 -8.98 18.97 -2.11
CA GLU A 616 -8.16 19.75 -1.19
C GLU A 616 -8.64 19.67 0.27
N MET A 617 -8.79 18.44 0.78
CA MET A 617 -9.05 18.23 2.21
C MET A 617 -7.80 18.57 3.01
N ARG A 618 -7.81 19.74 3.67
CA ARG A 618 -6.66 20.28 4.38
C ARG A 618 -7.02 20.74 5.78
N LEU A 619 -6.01 20.76 6.63
CA LEU A 619 -6.09 21.34 7.96
C LEU A 619 -5.41 22.70 7.94
N SER A 620 -6.05 23.69 8.53
CA SER A 620 -5.55 25.06 8.59
C SER A 620 -5.66 25.63 9.99
N GLU A 621 -4.92 26.71 10.21
CA GLU A 621 -4.77 27.41 11.49
C GLU A 621 -4.28 26.52 12.63
N PHE A 622 -3.05 26.75 13.06
CA PHE A 622 -2.44 25.98 14.14
C PHE A 622 -2.76 26.59 15.50
N ASP A 623 -2.69 25.77 16.56
CA ASP A 623 -2.62 26.31 17.92
C ASP A 623 -1.25 26.97 18.14
N GLU A 624 -1.23 28.31 18.14
CA GLU A 624 -0.03 29.13 18.33
C GLU A 624 0.33 29.35 19.80
N LYS A 625 -0.37 28.72 20.75
CA LYS A 625 -0.03 28.80 22.18
C LYS A 625 1.38 28.27 22.43
N GLY A 626 2.27 29.15 22.87
CA GLY A 626 3.63 28.80 23.27
C GLY A 626 3.68 28.11 24.63
N GLY A 627 4.79 27.42 24.90
CA GLY A 627 5.14 26.92 26.22
C GLY A 627 6.46 27.49 26.72
N TRP A 628 6.72 27.35 28.02
CA TRP A 628 7.97 27.75 28.64
C TRP A 628 8.58 26.58 29.41
N ALA A 629 9.90 26.67 29.61
CA ALA A 629 10.65 25.74 30.44
C ALA A 629 11.55 26.51 31.39
N ALA A 630 11.60 26.06 32.64
CA ALA A 630 12.55 26.52 33.63
C ALA A 630 13.26 25.31 34.23
N GLN A 631 14.59 25.37 34.26
CA GLN A 631 15.41 24.36 34.93
C GLN A 631 16.41 25.04 35.87
N GLY A 632 16.54 24.51 37.07
CA GLY A 632 17.48 24.96 38.08
C GLY A 632 18.25 23.76 38.61
N ASN A 633 19.57 23.87 38.64
CA ASN A 633 20.46 22.86 39.21
C ASN A 633 21.33 23.50 40.28
N MET A 634 21.38 22.90 41.46
CA MET A 634 22.20 23.34 42.59
C MET A 634 23.07 22.18 43.05
N GLY A 635 24.38 22.37 43.02
CA GLY A 635 25.36 21.42 43.55
C GLY A 635 26.11 22.03 44.73
N LEU A 636 26.17 21.33 45.85
CA LEU A 636 26.96 21.70 47.02
C LEU A 636 27.96 20.59 47.34
N SER A 637 29.25 20.94 47.38
CA SER A 637 30.33 20.02 47.78
C SER A 637 30.81 20.36 49.18
N LEU A 638 30.70 19.42 50.10
CA LEU A 638 31.07 19.56 51.51
C LEU A 638 32.44 18.92 51.78
N SER A 639 33.50 19.43 51.14
CA SER A 639 34.89 18.96 51.34
C SER A 639 34.99 17.42 51.32
N ASP A 640 35.64 16.81 52.32
CA ASP A 640 35.80 15.36 52.50
C ASP A 640 34.51 14.60 52.88
N ILE A 641 33.40 15.29 53.17
CA ILE A 641 32.17 14.69 53.72
C ILE A 641 31.26 14.17 52.62
N GLY A 642 31.11 14.90 51.52
CA GLY A 642 30.20 14.49 50.46
C GLY A 642 29.71 15.58 49.51
N THR A 643 28.76 15.24 48.66
CA THR A 643 28.13 16.14 47.70
C THR A 643 26.60 16.02 47.73
N ILE A 644 25.93 17.15 47.47
CA ILE A 644 24.48 17.28 47.42
C ILE A 644 24.14 17.90 46.07
N GLN A 645 23.28 17.25 45.29
CA GLN A 645 22.78 17.77 44.02
C GLN A 645 21.26 17.86 44.08
N LEU A 646 20.72 19.04 43.83
CA LEU A 646 19.30 19.30 43.67
C LEU A 646 19.04 19.78 42.25
N SER A 647 18.11 19.15 41.55
CA SER A 647 17.65 19.57 40.23
C SER A 647 16.14 19.73 40.25
N ALA A 648 15.67 20.86 39.74
CA ALA A 648 14.26 21.15 39.57
C ALA A 648 14.01 21.57 38.12
N ARG A 649 12.98 21.02 37.49
CA ARG A 649 12.59 21.33 36.10
C ARG A 649 11.08 21.45 36.03
N ARG A 650 10.59 22.48 35.35
CA ARG A 650 9.18 22.67 35.00
C ARG A 650 9.12 23.00 33.51
N GLU A 651 8.24 22.33 32.80
CA GLU A 651 7.92 22.61 31.40
C GLU A 651 6.42 22.60 31.23
N THR A 652 5.89 23.51 30.41
CA THR A 652 4.46 23.55 30.11
C THR A 652 4.15 22.91 28.77
N ALA A 653 2.90 22.50 28.57
CA ALA A 653 2.40 22.11 27.26
C ALA A 653 2.70 23.19 26.21
N GLY A 654 3.03 22.77 24.99
CA GLY A 654 3.45 23.63 23.87
C GLY A 654 4.97 23.87 23.80
N PHE A 655 5.74 23.57 24.86
CA PHE A 655 7.19 23.69 24.82
C PHE A 655 7.83 22.57 23.96
N GLY A 656 8.88 22.92 23.21
CA GLY A 656 9.62 22.03 22.33
C GLY A 656 10.87 22.71 21.76
N SER A 657 11.73 21.94 21.07
CA SER A 657 12.87 22.50 20.35
C SER A 657 12.45 23.21 19.05
N LEU A 658 13.29 24.10 18.52
CA LEU A 658 13.01 24.82 17.26
C LEU A 658 12.87 23.87 16.05
N SER A 659 13.54 22.72 16.09
CA SER A 659 13.50 21.70 15.04
C SER A 659 12.32 20.73 15.16
N GLN A 660 11.58 20.75 16.27
CA GLN A 660 10.44 19.84 16.48
C GLN A 660 9.23 20.31 15.68
N GLY A 661 8.64 19.39 14.91
CA GLY A 661 7.37 19.62 14.24
C GLY A 661 6.23 19.83 15.24
N LEU A 662 5.11 20.42 14.79
CA LEU A 662 3.99 20.80 15.66
C LEU A 662 3.46 19.63 16.51
N GLN A 663 3.32 18.44 15.92
CA GLN A 663 2.81 17.24 16.58
C GLN A 663 3.81 16.61 17.56
N GLN A 664 5.09 16.98 17.50
CA GLN A 664 6.14 16.48 18.41
C GLN A 664 6.28 17.34 19.67
N ARG A 665 5.63 18.50 19.72
CA ARG A 665 5.67 19.40 20.87
C ARG A 665 4.91 18.80 22.05
N ARG A 666 5.25 19.24 23.25
CA ARG A 666 4.71 18.66 24.48
C ARG A 666 3.20 18.90 24.62
N ASN A 667 2.44 17.83 24.88
CA ASN A 667 0.99 17.91 25.17
C ASN A 667 0.67 17.82 26.68
N ASN A 668 1.70 17.93 27.53
CA ASN A 668 1.55 17.85 28.99
C ASN A 668 2.46 18.85 29.71
N ASP A 669 2.04 19.24 30.90
CA ASP A 669 2.83 19.99 31.85
C ASP A 669 3.67 19.02 32.67
N PHE A 670 4.99 19.23 32.70
CA PHE A 670 5.93 18.35 33.37
C PHE A 670 6.67 19.08 34.49
N SER A 671 6.72 18.45 35.65
CA SER A 671 7.54 18.91 36.78
C SER A 671 8.37 17.75 37.30
N SER A 672 9.67 17.98 37.48
CA SER A 672 10.53 17.03 38.15
C SER A 672 11.36 17.73 39.22
N VAL A 673 11.43 17.11 40.39
CA VAL A 673 12.38 17.49 41.45
C VAL A 673 13.19 16.26 41.80
N SER A 674 14.50 16.35 41.68
CA SER A 674 15.44 15.29 42.05
C SER A 674 16.50 15.78 43.02
N LEU A 675 16.74 15.03 44.08
CA LEU A 675 17.76 15.26 45.09
C LEU A 675 18.67 14.02 45.14
N THR A 676 19.97 14.24 44.99
CA THR A 676 21.00 13.21 45.14
C THR A 676 21.95 13.62 46.26
N LEU A 677 22.20 12.72 47.20
CA LEU A 677 23.13 12.86 48.30
C LEU A 677 24.19 11.77 48.18
N ASN A 678 25.45 12.16 48.20
CA ASN A 678 26.60 11.28 48.27
C ASN A 678 27.40 11.64 49.52
N LEU A 679 27.29 10.87 50.60
CA LEU A 679 27.91 11.18 51.89
C LEU A 679 28.84 10.04 52.32
N ASP A 680 30.03 10.33 52.85
CA ASP A 680 30.85 9.34 53.55
C ASP A 680 30.57 9.44 55.06
N LEU A 681 29.68 8.58 55.56
CA LEU A 681 29.31 8.54 56.97
C LEU A 681 30.51 8.18 57.87
N GLY A 682 31.56 7.56 57.31
CA GLY A 682 32.79 7.23 58.03
C GLY A 682 33.54 8.45 58.55
N ARG A 683 33.37 9.61 57.91
CA ARG A 683 34.03 10.87 58.29
C ARG A 683 33.45 11.52 59.55
N PHE A 684 32.23 11.15 59.95
CA PHE A 684 31.60 11.60 61.19
C PHE A 684 32.02 10.77 62.41
N LEU A 685 32.70 9.63 62.19
CA LEU A 685 33.16 8.72 63.25
C LEU A 685 34.62 9.02 63.64
N PRO A 686 35.06 8.64 64.86
CA PRO A 686 36.43 8.90 65.30
C PRO A 686 37.46 8.30 64.32
N ARG A 687 38.51 9.07 63.96
CA ARG A 687 39.56 8.64 63.02
C ARG A 687 40.21 7.29 63.36
N LYS A 688 40.27 6.93 64.65
CA LYS A 688 40.79 5.64 65.13
C LYS A 688 39.96 4.43 64.68
N ALA A 689 38.67 4.61 64.40
CA ALA A 689 37.77 3.54 63.98
C ALA A 689 37.97 3.13 62.51
N ARG A 690 38.59 3.99 61.68
CA ARG A 690 38.92 3.74 60.26
C ARG A 690 37.75 3.17 59.43
N ILE A 691 36.53 3.62 59.71
CA ILE A 691 35.31 3.17 59.04
C ILE A 691 35.14 3.93 57.73
N THR A 692 34.83 3.23 56.64
CA THR A 692 34.43 3.82 55.35
C THR A 692 32.98 3.45 55.13
N ALA A 693 32.08 4.44 55.03
CA ALA A 693 30.65 4.22 54.92
C ALA A 693 29.99 5.16 53.89
N PRO A 694 30.26 4.97 52.58
CA PRO A 694 29.62 5.73 51.51
C PRO A 694 28.11 5.44 51.45
N LEU A 695 27.33 6.45 51.78
CA LEU A 695 25.88 6.50 51.63
C LEU A 695 25.53 7.29 50.37
N PHE A 696 24.83 6.63 49.45
CA PHE A 696 24.13 7.26 48.34
C PHE A 696 22.64 7.27 48.65
N TYR A 697 22.02 8.44 48.53
CA TYR A 697 20.58 8.59 48.61
C TYR A 697 20.08 9.41 47.42
N ALA A 698 19.14 8.89 46.66
CA ALA A 698 18.49 9.61 45.58
C ALA A 698 16.98 9.61 45.79
N TYR A 699 16.39 10.79 45.62
CA TYR A 699 14.94 11.00 45.60
C TYR A 699 14.60 11.71 44.31
N SER A 700 13.62 11.20 43.55
CA SER A 700 13.07 11.89 42.39
C SER A 700 11.56 11.84 42.45
N ASN A 701 10.90 12.94 42.09
CA ASN A 701 9.46 13.01 41.96
C ASN A 701 9.11 13.74 40.67
N ASN A 702 8.51 13.00 39.74
CA ASN A 702 8.07 13.48 38.44
C ASN A 702 6.54 13.53 38.44
N LEU A 703 5.99 14.65 38.00
CA LEU A 703 4.57 14.91 37.86
C LEU A 703 4.29 15.38 36.43
N GLU A 704 3.37 14.71 35.77
CA GLU A 704 2.88 15.02 34.43
C GLU A 704 1.38 15.27 34.49
N THR A 705 0.97 16.47 34.08
CA THR A 705 -0.45 16.84 33.97
C THR A 705 -0.79 16.98 32.48
N PRO A 706 -1.66 16.13 31.92
CA PRO A 706 -2.00 16.21 30.51
C PRO A 706 -2.83 17.47 30.22
N LEU A 707 -2.64 18.07 29.03
CA LEU A 707 -3.46 19.20 28.58
C LEU A 707 -4.90 18.78 28.27
N TYR A 708 -5.04 17.60 27.65
CA TYR A 708 -6.33 16.98 27.32
C TYR A 708 -6.73 15.96 28.37
N ASP A 709 -8.03 15.73 28.50
CA ASP A 709 -8.58 14.71 29.38
C ASP A 709 -8.17 13.30 28.89
N PRO A 710 -7.53 12.45 29.72
CA PRO A 710 -7.14 11.10 29.32
C PRO A 710 -8.29 10.20 28.86
N TYR A 711 -9.52 10.46 29.31
CA TYR A 711 -10.70 9.67 28.93
C TYR A 711 -11.50 10.29 27.77
N ASN A 712 -11.32 11.60 27.56
CA ASN A 712 -11.86 12.35 26.43
C ASN A 712 -10.71 13.11 25.76
N SER A 713 -9.89 12.39 25.00
CA SER A 713 -8.58 12.86 24.54
C SER A 713 -8.60 14.06 23.59
N ASP A 714 -9.78 14.51 23.17
CA ASP A 714 -10.06 15.70 22.36
C ASP A 714 -10.59 16.90 23.16
N ILE A 715 -10.97 16.73 24.43
CA ILE A 715 -11.45 17.79 25.32
C ILE A 715 -10.31 18.25 26.23
N LEU A 716 -10.22 19.56 26.50
CA LEU A 716 -9.22 20.07 27.45
C LEU A 716 -9.55 19.63 28.87
N LEU A 717 -8.54 19.24 29.65
CA LEU A 717 -8.74 18.84 31.05
C LEU A 717 -9.41 19.96 31.87
N SER A 718 -9.12 21.22 31.55
CA SER A 718 -9.77 22.38 32.15
C SER A 718 -11.27 22.44 31.87
N GLU A 719 -11.69 22.16 30.64
CA GLU A 719 -13.10 22.18 30.23
C GLU A 719 -13.88 21.05 30.92
N SER A 720 -13.31 19.84 30.98
CA SER A 720 -13.89 18.72 31.74
C SER A 720 -14.10 19.07 33.22
N MET A 721 -13.16 19.82 33.83
CA MET A 721 -13.29 20.26 35.24
C MET A 721 -14.36 21.35 35.43
N GLU A 722 -14.51 22.26 34.48
CA GLU A 722 -15.51 23.33 34.52
C GLU A 722 -16.95 22.79 34.46
N GLN A 723 -17.17 21.66 33.77
CA GLN A 723 -18.47 21.00 33.71
C GLN A 723 -18.93 20.38 35.03
N MET A 724 -18.05 20.23 36.03
CA MET A 724 -18.41 19.62 37.30
C MET A 724 -18.89 20.67 38.30
N ASN A 725 -20.02 20.38 38.96
CA ASN A 725 -20.67 21.30 39.90
C ASN A 725 -20.01 21.29 41.29
N LEU A 726 -19.41 20.17 41.72
CA LEU A 726 -18.75 20.05 43.03
C LEU A 726 -17.23 20.17 42.94
N HIS A 727 -16.64 20.92 43.87
CA HIS A 727 -15.18 21.04 44.02
C HIS A 727 -14.48 19.70 44.31
N THR A 728 -15.13 18.79 45.04
CA THR A 728 -14.59 17.46 45.37
C THR A 728 -14.43 16.56 44.15
N GLU A 729 -15.32 16.69 43.16
CA GLU A 729 -15.25 15.95 41.89
C GLU A 729 -14.09 16.48 41.02
N ARG A 730 -13.88 17.80 40.99
CA ARG A 730 -12.78 18.44 40.26
C ARG A 730 -11.41 17.95 40.75
N ASP A 731 -11.20 17.94 42.06
CA ASP A 731 -9.95 17.47 42.67
C ASP A 731 -9.71 15.97 42.43
N SER A 732 -10.79 15.19 42.34
CA SER A 732 -10.71 13.77 42.01
C SER A 732 -10.24 13.57 40.55
N ILE A 733 -10.88 14.25 39.59
CA ILE A 733 -10.53 14.17 38.16
C ILE A 733 -9.07 14.58 37.94
N GLN A 734 -8.63 15.68 38.53
CA GLN A 734 -7.25 16.15 38.38
C GLN A 734 -6.25 15.11 38.91
N ARG A 735 -6.51 14.52 40.07
CA ARG A 735 -5.64 13.49 40.67
C ARG A 735 -5.63 12.20 39.87
N ILE A 736 -6.76 11.86 39.25
CA ILE A 736 -6.91 10.69 38.39
C ILE A 736 -6.16 10.89 37.07
N ALA A 737 -6.24 12.07 36.46
CA ALA A 737 -5.62 12.40 35.19
C ALA A 737 -4.08 12.55 35.27
N GLN A 738 -3.56 12.96 36.42
CA GLN A 738 -2.12 13.18 36.61
C GLN A 738 -1.31 11.88 36.65
N THR A 739 -0.19 11.87 35.93
CA THR A 739 0.83 10.83 36.07
C THR A 739 1.87 11.27 37.07
N LYS A 740 2.08 10.49 38.13
CA LYS A 740 3.09 10.75 39.16
C LYS A 740 3.99 9.54 39.31
N THR A 741 5.29 9.76 39.14
CA THR A 741 6.33 8.75 39.34
C THR A 741 7.31 9.25 40.38
N SER A 742 7.44 8.52 41.47
CA SER A 742 8.41 8.82 42.53
C SER A 742 9.39 7.68 42.69
N TYR A 743 10.66 8.02 42.78
CA TYR A 743 11.77 7.09 42.93
C TYR A 743 12.55 7.43 44.19
N ARG A 744 12.84 6.42 44.99
CA ARG A 744 13.70 6.53 46.18
C ARG A 744 14.74 5.43 46.10
N SER A 745 16.01 5.80 46.11
CA SER A 745 17.12 4.87 46.20
C SER A 745 17.97 5.22 47.40
N ILE A 746 18.27 4.22 48.21
CA ILE A 746 19.27 4.30 49.26
C ILE A 746 20.27 3.18 49.03
N SER A 747 21.55 3.49 48.98
CA SER A 747 22.59 2.47 48.99
C SER A 747 23.72 2.85 49.94
N LEU A 748 24.10 1.88 50.76
CA LEU A 748 25.28 1.93 51.59
C LEU A 748 26.30 0.98 50.96
N ASN A 749 27.31 1.55 50.30
CA ASN A 749 28.22 0.81 49.44
C ASN A 749 29.50 0.46 50.15
N ASN A 750 29.79 -0.84 50.31
CA ASN A 750 31.07 -1.34 50.83
C ASN A 750 31.43 -0.76 52.21
N LEU A 751 30.47 -0.78 53.14
CA LEU A 751 30.73 -0.50 54.55
C LEU A 751 31.81 -1.46 55.05
N LYS A 752 32.96 -0.91 55.46
CA LYS A 752 34.08 -1.69 55.97
C LYS A 752 34.84 -0.94 57.04
N MET A 753 35.45 -1.68 57.96
CA MET A 753 36.33 -1.15 58.99
C MET A 753 37.78 -1.45 58.63
N ASN A 754 38.57 -0.45 58.25
CA ASN A 754 39.95 -0.68 57.79
C ASN A 754 40.95 -0.85 58.97
N ILE A 755 40.57 -1.66 59.96
CA ILE A 755 41.41 -2.08 61.10
C ILE A 755 41.93 -3.47 60.81
N ARG A 756 43.25 -3.60 60.67
CA ARG A 756 43.95 -4.85 60.36
C ARG A 756 45.11 -5.02 61.34
N SER A 757 45.28 -6.23 61.85
CA SER A 757 46.40 -6.58 62.72
C SER A 757 47.71 -6.63 61.92
N ALA A 758 48.85 -6.44 62.58
CA ALA A 758 50.17 -6.46 61.91
C ALA A 758 50.42 -7.78 61.16
N ASN A 759 50.00 -8.90 61.78
CA ASN A 759 49.79 -10.17 61.09
C ASN A 759 48.28 -10.31 60.83
N PRO A 760 47.82 -10.39 59.57
CA PRO A 760 46.40 -10.48 59.25
C PRO A 760 45.77 -11.69 59.94
N MET A 761 44.74 -11.44 60.75
CA MET A 761 44.00 -12.51 61.45
C MET A 761 42.63 -12.72 60.81
N PRO A 762 42.04 -13.94 60.88
CA PRO A 762 40.71 -14.21 60.32
C PRO A 762 39.61 -13.29 60.89
N TYR A 763 39.73 -12.90 62.15
CA TYR A 763 38.78 -12.05 62.86
C TYR A 763 39.06 -10.54 62.71
N ASP A 764 40.03 -10.13 61.87
CA ASP A 764 40.27 -8.71 61.61
C ASP A 764 39.00 -8.07 60.99
N PRO A 765 38.48 -6.95 61.53
CA PRO A 765 37.29 -6.28 60.99
C PRO A 765 37.44 -5.86 59.52
N ALA A 766 38.67 -5.64 59.04
CA ALA A 766 38.97 -5.33 57.64
C ALA A 766 38.60 -6.44 56.65
N ASN A 767 38.41 -7.68 57.12
CA ASN A 767 38.02 -8.79 56.27
C ASN A 767 36.51 -8.76 55.92
N PHE A 768 35.69 -7.98 56.64
CA PHE A 768 34.24 -7.92 56.45
C PHE A 768 33.84 -6.66 55.67
N THR A 769 33.06 -6.85 54.61
CA THR A 769 32.44 -5.79 53.82
C THR A 769 30.94 -6.01 53.76
N PHE A 770 30.18 -4.98 54.10
CA PHE A 770 28.72 -4.99 54.08
C PHE A 770 28.22 -3.98 53.05
N SER A 771 27.28 -4.39 52.20
CA SER A 771 26.61 -3.51 51.25
C SER A 771 25.11 -3.70 51.31
N TYR A 772 24.36 -2.61 51.28
CA TYR A 772 22.91 -2.61 51.24
C TYR A 772 22.43 -1.65 50.16
N SER A 773 21.45 -2.05 49.36
CA SER A 773 20.76 -1.15 48.43
C SER A 773 19.26 -1.41 48.47
N GLY A 774 18.47 -0.36 48.67
CA GLY A 774 17.01 -0.38 48.60
C GLY A 774 16.52 0.64 47.58
N ASN A 775 15.80 0.17 46.57
CA ASN A 775 15.14 0.99 45.57
C ASN A 775 13.62 0.82 45.71
N LEU A 776 12.90 1.93 45.77
CA LEU A 776 11.44 2.00 45.81
C LEU A 776 10.97 2.92 44.69
N GLN A 777 10.21 2.36 43.76
CA GLN A 777 9.52 3.11 42.71
C GLN A 777 8.03 3.03 42.97
N GLN A 778 7.36 4.18 42.94
CA GLN A 778 5.91 4.27 43.02
C GLN A 778 5.40 5.05 41.82
N GLN A 779 4.38 4.52 41.16
CA GLN A 779 3.76 5.12 39.98
C GLN A 779 2.25 5.19 40.15
N LYS A 780 1.65 6.28 39.70
CA LYS A 780 0.20 6.48 39.52
C LYS A 780 -0.02 7.15 38.18
N ASN A 781 -1.03 6.75 37.43
CA ASN A 781 -1.42 7.38 36.16
C ASN A 781 -2.94 7.17 35.95
N PRO A 782 -3.55 7.63 34.84
CA PRO A 782 -4.97 7.44 34.60
C PRO A 782 -5.45 5.98 34.72
N GLU A 783 -4.69 5.03 34.18
CA GLU A 783 -5.04 3.60 34.15
C GLU A 783 -4.66 2.85 35.44
N VAL A 784 -3.64 3.31 36.16
CA VAL A 784 -3.02 2.64 37.32
C VAL A 784 -3.25 3.47 38.58
N ALA A 785 -4.11 2.96 39.47
CA ALA A 785 -4.40 3.60 40.75
C ALA A 785 -3.15 3.67 41.65
N TYR A 786 -2.38 2.58 41.69
CA TYR A 786 -1.04 2.56 42.26
C TYR A 786 -0.22 1.38 41.72
N ALA A 787 1.07 1.60 41.53
CA ALA A 787 2.06 0.56 41.32
C ALA A 787 3.27 0.83 42.21
N THR A 788 3.72 -0.19 42.94
CA THR A 788 4.88 -0.12 43.84
C THR A 788 5.86 -1.22 43.47
N GLU A 789 7.10 -0.84 43.15
CA GLU A 789 8.21 -1.77 42.96
C GLU A 789 9.28 -1.51 44.01
N SER A 790 9.68 -2.54 44.75
CA SER A 790 10.73 -2.47 45.75
C SER A 790 11.79 -3.54 45.49
N ASP A 791 13.03 -3.13 45.24
CA ASP A 791 14.20 -4.00 45.09
C ASP A 791 15.16 -3.74 46.27
N GLN A 792 15.39 -4.76 47.09
CA GLN A 792 16.31 -4.70 48.22
C GLN A 792 17.40 -5.74 48.04
N ARG A 793 18.65 -5.31 48.17
CA ARG A 793 19.83 -6.18 48.10
C ARG A 793 20.66 -5.98 49.33
N LEU A 794 21.05 -7.08 49.95
CA LEU A 794 21.95 -7.11 51.08
C LEU A 794 23.09 -8.06 50.74
N GLN A 795 24.31 -7.56 50.79
CA GLN A 795 25.51 -8.30 50.44
C GLN A 795 26.49 -8.24 51.60
N LEU A 796 26.93 -9.40 52.05
CA LEU A 796 28.00 -9.55 53.02
C LEU A 796 29.15 -10.31 52.35
N VAL A 797 30.33 -9.72 52.36
CA VAL A 797 31.56 -10.31 51.81
C VAL A 797 32.57 -10.43 52.93
N TYR A 798 33.06 -11.64 53.14
CA TYR A 798 34.22 -11.91 53.96
C TYR A 798 35.39 -12.26 53.04
N SER A 799 36.51 -11.58 53.17
CA SER A 799 37.72 -11.85 52.38
C SER A 799 38.93 -11.78 53.30
N TYR A 800 39.56 -12.92 53.52
CA TYR A 800 40.74 -13.08 54.36
C TYR A 800 41.90 -13.61 53.52
N SER A 801 43.01 -12.87 53.54
CA SER A 801 44.27 -13.28 52.91
C SER A 801 45.33 -13.39 54.00
N PRO A 802 45.61 -14.62 54.50
CA PRO A 802 46.63 -14.84 55.52
C PRO A 802 48.02 -14.46 55.00
N LEU A 803 48.84 -13.81 55.83
CA LEU A 803 50.25 -13.60 55.54
C LEU A 803 51.09 -14.66 56.27
N ILE A 804 51.03 -15.90 55.79
CA ILE A 804 51.77 -17.01 56.38
C ILE A 804 53.07 -17.20 55.62
N LYS A 805 54.19 -17.22 56.34
CA LYS A 805 55.48 -17.59 55.77
C LYS A 805 55.40 -19.04 55.31
N PRO A 806 55.80 -19.35 54.06
CA PRO A 806 55.82 -20.73 53.60
C PRO A 806 56.64 -21.59 54.56
N TRP A 807 56.18 -22.81 54.83
CA TRP A 807 56.97 -23.74 55.60
C TRP A 807 58.14 -24.22 54.74
N GLU A 808 59.36 -23.95 55.22
CA GLU A 808 60.61 -24.34 54.57
C GLU A 808 61.22 -25.53 55.34
N PRO A 809 60.81 -26.78 55.07
CA PRO A 809 61.25 -27.96 55.82
C PRO A 809 62.76 -28.15 55.83
N PHE A 810 63.47 -27.62 54.84
CA PHE A 810 64.91 -27.80 54.65
C PHE A 810 65.73 -26.51 54.82
N HIS A 811 65.21 -25.51 55.54
CA HIS A 811 65.91 -24.23 55.79
C HIS A 811 67.30 -24.40 56.45
N PHE A 812 67.53 -25.53 57.12
CA PHE A 812 68.80 -25.88 57.77
C PHE A 812 69.94 -26.30 56.79
N LEU A 813 69.66 -26.49 55.49
CA LEU A 813 70.67 -26.85 54.50
C LEU A 813 71.50 -25.63 54.03
N LYS A 814 72.80 -25.80 53.76
CA LYS A 814 73.69 -24.72 53.30
C LYS A 814 73.31 -24.22 51.89
N GLU A 815 73.41 -22.91 51.69
CA GLU A 815 72.94 -22.19 50.48
C GLU A 815 73.61 -22.61 49.18
N ASN A 816 74.89 -22.97 49.24
CA ASN A 816 75.74 -23.12 48.05
C ASN A 816 76.16 -24.59 47.79
N GLY A 817 75.31 -25.56 48.15
CA GLY A 817 75.58 -27.00 47.94
C GLY A 817 74.66 -27.66 46.91
N ARG A 818 74.96 -28.90 46.51
CA ARG A 818 74.11 -29.74 45.61
C ARG A 818 72.66 -29.90 46.07
N ASN A 819 72.37 -29.61 47.34
CA ASN A 819 71.04 -29.70 47.94
C ASN A 819 70.28 -28.35 47.94
N ALA A 820 70.80 -27.32 47.26
CA ALA A 820 70.14 -26.03 47.07
C ALA A 820 68.68 -26.11 46.57
N PRO A 821 68.29 -26.99 45.61
CA PRO A 821 66.89 -27.09 45.21
C PRO A 821 65.97 -27.60 46.33
N LEU A 822 66.48 -28.42 47.26
CA LEU A 822 65.70 -28.91 48.40
C LEU A 822 65.48 -27.81 49.45
N ARG A 823 66.44 -26.91 49.66
CA ARG A 823 66.28 -25.75 50.56
C ARG A 823 65.16 -24.82 50.10
N ASN A 824 64.99 -24.66 48.78
CA ASN A 824 64.01 -23.76 48.18
C ASN A 824 62.59 -24.34 48.11
N LEU A 825 62.37 -25.58 48.60
CA LEU A 825 61.04 -26.15 48.71
C LEU A 825 60.24 -25.42 49.79
N GLN A 826 59.23 -24.68 49.35
CA GLN A 826 58.32 -23.92 50.19
C GLN A 826 56.93 -24.56 50.13
N PHE A 827 56.45 -25.05 51.26
CA PHE A 827 55.12 -25.63 51.39
C PHE A 827 54.18 -24.63 52.04
N ARG A 828 53.15 -24.20 51.30
CA ARG A 828 52.03 -23.42 51.86
C ARG A 828 50.94 -24.39 52.28
N TYR A 829 50.75 -24.54 53.58
CA TYR A 829 49.77 -25.48 54.16
C TYR A 829 48.39 -24.85 54.38
N LEU A 830 48.22 -23.57 54.07
CA LEU A 830 46.95 -22.84 54.14
C LEU A 830 46.66 -22.13 52.80
N PRO A 831 45.38 -21.93 52.43
CA PRO A 831 45.00 -21.20 51.22
C PRO A 831 45.49 -19.75 51.23
N ASP A 832 45.93 -19.24 50.08
CA ASP A 832 46.40 -17.85 49.91
C ASP A 832 45.27 -16.82 50.10
N GLN A 833 44.01 -17.22 49.89
CA GLN A 833 42.82 -16.40 50.12
C GLN A 833 41.60 -17.28 50.45
N ILE A 834 40.81 -16.84 51.42
CA ILE A 834 39.49 -17.37 51.73
C ILE A 834 38.49 -16.25 51.47
N SER A 835 37.54 -16.47 50.57
CA SER A 835 36.46 -15.53 50.31
C SER A 835 35.10 -16.21 50.45
N LEU A 836 34.18 -15.53 51.12
CA LEU A 836 32.79 -15.94 51.28
C LEU A 836 31.91 -14.74 50.95
N SER A 837 30.94 -14.92 50.06
CA SER A 837 29.95 -13.89 49.75
C SER A 837 28.55 -14.42 49.96
N HIS A 838 27.76 -13.73 50.76
CA HIS A 838 26.34 -13.97 50.92
C HIS A 838 25.57 -12.80 50.30
N LYS A 839 24.60 -13.10 49.44
CA LYS A 839 23.76 -12.11 48.77
C LYS A 839 22.29 -12.48 49.00
N LEU A 840 21.55 -11.56 49.60
CA LEU A 840 20.10 -11.65 49.74
C LEU A 840 19.48 -10.63 48.79
N HIS A 841 18.57 -11.09 47.93
CA HIS A 841 17.81 -10.24 47.01
C HIS A 841 16.32 -10.42 47.28
N ARG A 842 15.62 -9.31 47.52
CA ARG A 842 14.18 -9.27 47.69
C ARG A 842 13.60 -8.33 46.65
N ASN A 843 12.76 -8.88 45.79
CA ASN A 843 11.96 -8.12 44.84
C ASN A 843 10.49 -8.19 45.27
N TYR A 844 9.83 -7.03 45.30
CA TYR A 844 8.40 -6.92 45.57
C TYR A 844 7.78 -6.01 44.52
N ARG A 845 6.66 -6.45 43.95
CA ARG A 845 5.88 -5.69 42.96
C ARG A 845 4.41 -5.81 43.28
N GLU A 846 3.73 -4.68 43.28
CA GLU A 846 2.30 -4.57 43.46
C GLU A 846 1.75 -3.59 42.43
N ARG A 847 0.64 -3.92 41.77
CA ARG A 847 -0.01 -3.04 40.80
C ARG A 847 -1.51 -3.22 40.85
N GLN A 848 -2.23 -2.12 41.03
CA GLN A 848 -3.68 -2.06 40.97
C GLN A 848 -4.10 -1.19 39.78
N LEU A 849 -4.88 -1.77 38.87
CA LEU A 849 -5.54 -1.04 37.80
C LEU A 849 -6.77 -0.31 38.35
N ARG A 850 -7.05 0.89 37.83
CA ARG A 850 -8.22 1.68 38.22
C ARG A 850 -9.47 1.12 37.54
N ASN A 851 -10.61 1.10 38.25
CA ASN A 851 -11.89 0.75 37.66
C ASN A 851 -12.49 1.98 36.96
N LEU A 852 -12.50 1.97 35.62
CA LEU A 852 -12.93 3.11 34.81
C LEU A 852 -14.46 3.25 34.73
N ASN A 853 -15.23 2.23 35.11
CA ASN A 853 -16.70 2.27 35.07
C ASN A 853 -17.29 3.22 36.12
N LEU A 854 -16.62 3.38 37.27
CA LEU A 854 -17.02 4.32 38.32
C LEU A 854 -16.87 5.78 37.87
N TYR A 855 -15.84 6.07 37.05
CA TYR A 855 -15.62 7.39 36.46
C TYR A 855 -16.70 7.76 35.43
N ALA A 856 -17.13 6.81 34.60
CA ALA A 856 -18.22 7.01 33.63
C ALA A 856 -19.59 7.22 34.30
N ALA A 857 -19.78 6.69 35.50
CA ALA A 857 -21.00 6.84 36.30
C ALA A 857 -21.01 8.12 37.18
N GLY A 858 -19.92 8.90 37.20
CA GLY A 858 -19.79 10.06 38.10
C GLY A 858 -19.64 9.70 39.58
N GLU A 859 -19.37 8.43 39.91
CA GLU A 859 -19.17 7.98 41.28
C GLU A 859 -17.70 8.11 41.67
N THR A 860 -17.41 8.90 42.69
CA THR A 860 -16.05 9.00 43.25
C THR A 860 -15.75 7.77 44.09
N GLU A 861 -14.63 7.07 43.81
CA GLU A 861 -14.05 6.12 44.77
C GLU A 861 -13.71 6.88 46.06
N SER A 862 -14.40 6.56 47.15
CA SER A 862 -14.19 7.11 48.49
C SER A 862 -12.88 6.64 49.12
#